data_AF-A0A7C4GCR4-F1
#
_entry.id   AF-A0A7C4GCR4-F1
#
_cell.length_a   1.000
_cell.length_b   1.000
_cell.length_c   1.000
_cell.angle_alpha   90.00
_cell.angle_beta   90.00
_cell.angle_gamma   90.00
#
_symmetry.space_group_name_H-M   'P 1'
#
loop_
_entity.id
_entity.type
_entity.pdbx_description
1 polymer ?
#
loop_
_entity_poly.entity_id
_entity_poly.type
_entity_poly.pdbx_seq_one_letter_code
_entity_poly.pdbx_strand_id
1 'polypeptide(L)'
;MAIVAGLTAIAVAQPVNYDPTAQNTGQVNISGATLFRPFFEAPASTNDAIDADGDGFSGYDPNNFPFVDQLAATFTPGNPLTTVWAVQYRGVGSVNGLEEFVNSQLCGLLNGSVPSELGLLNRYAWGIGGVRQLPLWEDCLTVAPGQRYGTPGPDGDLTRDSGTPLCTSKVHIAILDVPSAWGTRAGDPADAFWGRGPTTSGYGHNPIFSFAGWNPRLESLTRDCGSGPVSLNPNTANPDANTIFDSTVAWAAIGYIANRGVARPDLNGDGVAGDIAISDVKHLMVAGRTRSGENLAGVTRSSGSGTHNGIMNTSGIDPSWGRGDNLDLEWNVTDNANLGPARKLTNAEGSSGVERAVQVSRLAIGYTGLFGNERAVFDANAGRYEILNIQFDDRGGNGYVRPSIDNIVNNCDPNTSFQLGGQVTFVTRGNPLETNPASPAYMTDRAPAMYLQNVLGSIAAVTGAPASPENFNMPGEYLATRFTLEAGLDCLPTFNNPKFFIGNPGLNQAVQDYIIGSTTVVVPAYGSKNPAGLVPRRATTGLTQDWLDGTTAGATTYRYKGAGGNFYTINRDQKLGSRNAVTGDFNRDGLRNINDIAKMMEAAADPMNFEQNIGPAAGDPGDQTGGNYVIVHIMGDFNGDGNFDAKDVRYFADGLALDPAFPNGKYGPVLNRRLGFQLVDQSWALQPGGDNNYFDTILATPKTYAPGDSAGDVAGNPTAPGADPRGSDGIVDAKDIDYVYAQFRNARFGCTNLAADWFNLDQAVFFDLSADMTGPEITGSGVELVIDQRDVDYLV
;
A
#
# COMPACT_ATOMS: atom_id res chain seq x y z
N MET A 1 54.06 -29.71 -15.79
CA MET A 1 53.86 -30.78 -14.79
C MET A 1 52.39 -30.72 -14.41
N ALA A 2 51.61 -31.68 -14.88
CA ALA A 2 50.18 -31.77 -14.67
C ALA A 2 49.89 -32.19 -13.22
N ILE A 3 48.89 -31.57 -12.59
CA ILE A 3 48.10 -32.20 -11.54
C ILE A 3 46.66 -32.17 -12.02
N VAL A 4 46.22 -33.34 -12.47
CA VAL A 4 44.82 -33.72 -12.67
C VAL A 4 44.38 -34.43 -11.39
N ALA A 5 43.08 -34.33 -11.10
CA ALA A 5 42.26 -35.00 -10.09
C ALA A 5 41.93 -34.12 -8.85
N GLY A 6 40.68 -33.92 -8.46
CA GLY A 6 39.47 -34.69 -8.77
C GLY A 6 38.29 -33.87 -9.32
N LEU A 7 37.71 -34.37 -10.42
CA LEU A 7 36.28 -34.30 -10.62
C LEU A 7 35.63 -35.28 -9.63
N THR A 8 34.89 -34.76 -8.66
CA THR A 8 33.93 -35.53 -7.86
C THR A 8 32.70 -34.67 -7.60
N ALA A 9 31.53 -35.23 -7.96
CA ALA A 9 30.15 -34.78 -7.78
C ALA A 9 29.68 -33.62 -8.69
N ILE A 10 29.04 -33.99 -9.79
CA ILE A 10 27.96 -33.19 -10.41
C ILE A 10 26.84 -33.14 -9.37
N ALA A 11 26.59 -31.97 -8.78
CA ALA A 11 25.48 -31.77 -7.86
C ALA A 11 24.22 -31.45 -8.67
N VAL A 12 23.47 -32.50 -8.98
CA VAL A 12 22.08 -32.43 -9.48
C VAL A 12 21.24 -31.63 -8.49
N ALA A 13 20.10 -31.04 -8.92
CA ALA A 13 19.04 -30.59 -8.02
C ALA A 13 18.92 -31.54 -6.81
N GLN A 14 18.96 -30.99 -5.59
CA GLN A 14 19.12 -31.81 -4.38
C GLN A 14 18.03 -32.90 -4.36
N PRO A 15 18.39 -34.20 -4.28
CA PRO A 15 17.40 -35.25 -4.29
C PRO A 15 16.48 -35.07 -3.08
N VAL A 16 15.19 -34.87 -3.37
CA VAL A 16 14.13 -34.90 -2.36
C VAL A 16 13.68 -36.35 -2.26
N ASN A 17 13.86 -36.94 -1.08
CA ASN A 17 13.37 -38.26 -0.76
C ASN A 17 12.08 -38.11 0.04
N TYR A 18 10.95 -38.29 -0.64
CA TYR A 18 9.67 -38.37 0.05
C TYR A 18 9.62 -39.66 0.87
N ASP A 19 9.06 -39.57 2.08
CA ASP A 19 8.83 -40.76 2.89
C ASP A 19 7.93 -41.75 2.09
N PRO A 20 8.43 -42.95 1.74
CA PRO A 20 7.67 -43.90 0.94
C PRO A 20 6.58 -44.64 1.73
N THR A 21 6.58 -44.50 3.06
CA THR A 21 5.62 -45.11 3.98
C THR A 21 4.48 -44.18 4.36
N ALA A 22 4.72 -42.87 4.25
CA ALA A 22 3.72 -41.82 4.45
C ALA A 22 2.71 -41.74 3.28
N GLN A 23 1.46 -41.45 3.60
CA GLN A 23 0.43 -41.13 2.63
C GLN A 23 0.55 -39.67 2.19
N ASN A 24 0.02 -39.36 0.99
CA ASN A 24 -0.12 -37.98 0.51
C ASN A 24 1.19 -37.16 0.49
N THR A 25 2.33 -37.81 0.25
CA THR A 25 3.64 -37.15 0.12
C THR A 25 3.80 -36.42 -1.21
N GLY A 26 4.61 -35.36 -1.24
CA GLY A 26 4.90 -34.64 -2.48
C GLY A 26 5.26 -33.17 -2.32
N GLN A 27 5.23 -32.44 -3.43
CA GLN A 27 5.44 -30.99 -3.46
C GLN A 27 4.14 -30.23 -3.17
N VAL A 28 4.25 -29.16 -2.38
CA VAL A 28 3.20 -28.16 -2.18
C VAL A 28 3.77 -26.83 -2.62
N ASN A 29 3.23 -26.25 -3.69
CA ASN A 29 3.80 -25.06 -4.33
C ASN A 29 2.80 -23.92 -4.20
N ILE A 30 3.20 -22.88 -3.48
CA ILE A 30 2.35 -21.78 -3.06
C ILE A 30 2.91 -20.49 -3.64
N SER A 31 2.05 -19.62 -4.16
CA SER A 31 2.43 -18.27 -4.62
C SER A 31 1.45 -17.23 -4.11
N GLY A 32 1.93 -16.06 -3.70
CA GLY A 32 1.06 -14.89 -3.47
C GLY A 32 1.40 -14.04 -2.27
N ALA A 33 0.40 -13.83 -1.42
CA ALA A 33 0.32 -12.89 -0.31
C ALA A 33 1.61 -12.79 0.49
N THR A 34 2.11 -11.56 0.63
CA THR A 34 3.30 -11.28 1.41
C THR A 34 2.99 -10.90 2.86
N LEU A 35 1.76 -10.47 3.13
CA LEU A 35 1.28 -10.25 4.51
C LEU A 35 1.26 -11.55 5.31
N PHE A 36 0.89 -12.65 4.65
CA PHE A 36 0.78 -13.97 5.25
C PHE A 36 2.11 -14.75 5.30
N ARG A 37 3.21 -14.16 4.80
CA ARG A 37 4.57 -14.72 4.86
C ARG A 37 4.93 -15.32 6.23
N PRO A 38 4.69 -14.65 7.37
CA PRO A 38 5.16 -15.11 8.67
C PRO A 38 4.61 -16.49 9.08
N PHE A 39 3.43 -16.86 8.56
CA PHE A 39 2.88 -18.21 8.72
C PHE A 39 3.78 -19.26 8.07
N PHE A 40 4.21 -19.05 6.82
CA PHE A 40 5.08 -19.99 6.09
C PHE A 40 6.52 -20.07 6.63
N GLU A 41 6.97 -19.03 7.34
CA GLU A 41 8.26 -19.06 8.07
C GLU A 41 8.17 -19.89 9.36
N ALA A 42 6.96 -20.02 9.93
CA ALA A 42 6.75 -20.72 11.19
C ALA A 42 6.69 -22.25 10.98
N PRO A 43 7.28 -23.05 11.90
CA PRO A 43 7.11 -24.50 11.92
C PRO A 43 5.65 -24.96 11.96
N ALA A 44 4.79 -24.17 12.60
CA ALA A 44 3.36 -24.42 12.73
C ALA A 44 2.64 -24.58 11.39
N SER A 45 3.12 -23.99 10.29
CA SER A 45 2.47 -24.12 8.97
C SER A 45 2.41 -25.55 8.43
N THR A 46 3.25 -26.44 8.96
CA THR A 46 3.43 -27.82 8.48
C THR A 46 3.47 -28.84 9.61
N ASN A 47 3.09 -28.45 10.84
CA ASN A 47 2.92 -29.41 11.93
C ASN A 47 1.66 -30.25 11.69
N ASP A 48 1.73 -31.55 11.92
CA ASP A 48 0.61 -32.45 11.68
C ASP A 48 -0.46 -32.30 12.75
N ALA A 49 -1.63 -31.80 12.36
CA ALA A 49 -2.78 -31.60 13.24
C ALA A 49 -3.85 -32.67 13.07
N ILE A 50 -3.84 -33.45 11.98
CA ILE A 50 -4.93 -34.38 11.64
C ILE A 50 -4.47 -35.80 11.28
N ASP A 51 -3.19 -36.13 11.47
CA ASP A 51 -2.57 -37.38 10.99
C ASP A 51 -2.64 -37.42 9.45
N ALA A 52 -2.11 -36.38 8.82
CA ALA A 52 -2.20 -36.13 7.39
C ALA A 52 -1.39 -37.14 6.57
N ASP A 53 -0.34 -37.70 7.15
CA ASP A 53 0.52 -38.72 6.55
C ASP A 53 0.12 -40.16 6.93
N GLY A 54 -0.73 -40.33 7.95
CA GLY A 54 -1.34 -41.60 8.33
C GLY A 54 -0.43 -42.52 9.13
N ASP A 55 0.59 -41.98 9.81
CA ASP A 55 1.51 -42.73 10.66
C ASP A 55 0.96 -42.94 12.10
N GLY A 56 -0.15 -42.28 12.43
CA GLY A 56 -0.83 -42.36 13.73
C GLY A 56 -0.30 -41.36 14.77
N PHE A 57 0.56 -40.42 14.38
CA PHE A 57 1.12 -39.38 15.22
C PHE A 57 0.67 -37.98 14.76
N SER A 58 -0.04 -37.25 15.60
CA SER A 58 -0.54 -35.90 15.27
C SER A 58 -0.85 -35.08 16.52
N GLY A 59 -1.00 -33.77 16.33
CA GLY A 59 -1.19 -32.80 17.39
C GLY A 59 0.06 -32.61 18.24
N TYR A 60 -0.10 -31.89 19.35
CA TYR A 60 0.95 -31.79 20.36
C TYR A 60 0.79 -32.89 21.41
N ASP A 61 1.84 -33.72 21.55
CA ASP A 61 1.94 -34.72 22.62
C ASP A 61 3.15 -34.41 23.52
N PRO A 62 2.94 -33.94 24.76
CA PRO A 62 4.05 -33.67 25.68
C PRO A 62 4.81 -34.94 26.12
N ASN A 63 4.29 -36.14 25.85
CA ASN A 63 4.87 -37.40 26.30
C ASN A 63 5.69 -38.12 25.22
N ASN A 64 5.59 -37.71 23.96
CA ASN A 64 6.30 -38.32 22.84
C ASN A 64 7.23 -37.30 22.18
N PHE A 65 8.53 -37.61 22.02
CA PHE A 65 9.47 -36.70 21.36
C PHE A 65 9.73 -37.16 19.91
N PRO A 66 9.69 -36.26 18.91
CA PRO A 66 9.42 -34.83 19.01
C PRO A 66 7.98 -34.54 19.44
N PHE A 67 7.75 -33.52 20.27
CA PHE A 67 6.41 -33.20 20.85
C PHE A 67 5.34 -32.81 19.81
N VAL A 68 5.76 -32.66 18.57
CA VAL A 68 4.97 -32.22 17.43
C VAL A 68 5.50 -32.98 16.23
N ASP A 69 4.61 -33.55 15.44
CA ASP A 69 5.01 -34.12 14.17
C ASP A 69 5.20 -33.03 13.11
N GLN A 70 6.32 -33.07 12.40
CA GLN A 70 6.74 -32.02 11.48
C GLN A 70 6.87 -32.58 10.07
N LEU A 71 5.82 -32.38 9.26
CA LEU A 71 5.68 -32.94 7.91
C LEU A 71 6.62 -32.32 6.89
N ALA A 72 7.13 -31.11 7.16
CA ALA A 72 8.10 -30.42 6.32
C ALA A 72 9.41 -30.19 7.08
N ALA A 73 10.34 -31.14 6.99
CA ALA A 73 11.67 -31.01 7.60
C ALA A 73 12.40 -29.79 7.05
N THR A 74 13.04 -28.99 7.92
CA THR A 74 13.71 -27.75 7.50
C THR A 74 14.77 -28.03 6.44
N PHE A 75 14.69 -27.36 5.29
CA PHE A 75 15.66 -27.54 4.23
C PHE A 75 17.03 -26.99 4.64
N THR A 76 18.06 -27.80 4.45
CA THR A 76 19.46 -27.41 4.68
C THR A 76 20.23 -27.57 3.37
N PRO A 77 20.74 -26.48 2.78
CA PRO A 77 21.48 -26.55 1.52
C PRO A 77 22.65 -27.53 1.58
N GLY A 78 22.78 -28.37 0.55
CA GLY A 78 23.85 -29.37 0.44
C GLY A 78 23.53 -30.72 1.08
N ASN A 79 22.40 -30.86 1.75
CA ASN A 79 21.92 -32.14 2.28
C ASN A 79 20.67 -32.62 1.51
N PRO A 80 20.52 -33.94 1.27
CA PRO A 80 19.26 -34.50 0.78
C PRO A 80 18.10 -34.11 1.70
N LEU A 81 16.98 -33.69 1.11
CA LEU A 81 15.77 -33.38 1.86
C LEU A 81 14.93 -34.66 2.02
N THR A 82 14.87 -35.22 3.23
CA THR A 82 13.94 -36.31 3.56
C THR A 82 12.76 -35.72 4.31
N THR A 83 11.55 -35.84 3.75
CA THR A 83 10.36 -35.13 4.27
C THR A 83 9.06 -35.75 3.74
N VAL A 84 7.94 -35.52 4.43
CA VAL A 84 6.59 -35.87 3.91
C VAL A 84 6.20 -34.87 2.82
N TRP A 85 6.32 -33.57 3.12
CA TRP A 85 6.05 -32.48 2.18
C TRP A 85 7.28 -31.64 1.88
N ALA A 86 7.47 -31.33 0.60
CA ALA A 86 8.35 -30.25 0.17
C ALA A 86 7.50 -29.02 -0.16
N VAL A 87 7.37 -28.13 0.82
CA VAL A 87 6.58 -26.90 0.74
C VAL A 87 7.43 -25.76 0.20
N GLN A 88 7.05 -25.24 -0.95
CA GLN A 88 7.63 -24.08 -1.58
C GLN A 88 6.65 -22.91 -1.54
N TYR A 89 7.14 -21.74 -1.13
CA TYR A 89 6.35 -20.50 -1.10
C TYR A 89 7.09 -19.40 -1.86
N ARG A 90 6.35 -18.69 -2.72
CA ARG A 90 6.80 -17.51 -3.49
C ARG A 90 5.98 -16.30 -3.06
N GLY A 91 6.60 -15.39 -2.31
CA GLY A 91 6.03 -14.10 -1.94
C GLY A 91 6.22 -13.07 -3.05
N VAL A 92 5.21 -12.96 -3.92
CA VAL A 92 5.19 -12.04 -5.09
C VAL A 92 4.03 -11.02 -5.03
N GLY A 93 3.21 -11.07 -3.97
CA GLY A 93 1.98 -10.30 -3.83
C GLY A 93 0.74 -11.14 -4.15
N SER A 94 -0.36 -10.93 -3.45
CA SER A 94 -1.56 -11.79 -3.49
C SER A 94 -2.11 -12.03 -4.90
N VAL A 95 -2.39 -10.97 -5.65
CA VAL A 95 -2.98 -11.07 -6.99
C VAL A 95 -1.92 -11.42 -8.03
N ASN A 96 -0.66 -10.99 -7.86
CA ASN A 96 0.46 -11.48 -8.69
C ASN A 96 0.66 -13.00 -8.52
N GLY A 97 0.47 -13.53 -7.31
CA GLY A 97 0.48 -14.97 -7.07
C GLY A 97 -0.74 -15.70 -7.63
N LEU A 98 -1.91 -15.04 -7.62
CA LEU A 98 -3.07 -15.52 -8.35
C LEU A 98 -2.79 -15.57 -9.86
N GLU A 99 -2.12 -14.57 -10.42
CA GLU A 99 -1.70 -14.57 -11.81
C GLU A 99 -0.75 -15.75 -12.11
N GLU A 100 0.29 -15.97 -11.30
CA GLU A 100 1.18 -17.13 -11.41
C GLU A 100 0.37 -18.45 -11.35
N PHE A 101 -0.62 -18.52 -10.46
CA PHE A 101 -1.51 -19.67 -10.36
C PHE A 101 -2.35 -19.87 -11.62
N VAL A 102 -3.07 -18.85 -12.11
CA VAL A 102 -3.90 -18.95 -13.34
C VAL A 102 -3.04 -19.36 -14.54
N ASN A 103 -1.87 -18.73 -14.71
CA ASN A 103 -0.92 -19.06 -15.77
C ASN A 103 -0.45 -20.52 -15.69
N SER A 104 -0.13 -21.01 -14.50
CA SER A 104 0.32 -22.39 -14.31
C SER A 104 -0.81 -23.41 -14.53
N GLN A 105 -2.03 -23.08 -14.09
CA GLN A 105 -3.17 -24.00 -14.15
C GLN A 105 -3.77 -24.13 -15.55
N LEU A 106 -3.76 -23.05 -16.34
CA LEU A 106 -4.34 -23.03 -17.69
C LEU A 106 -3.30 -23.26 -18.79
N CYS A 107 -2.12 -22.66 -18.67
CA CYS A 107 -1.11 -22.66 -19.73
C CYS A 107 0.13 -23.52 -19.39
N GLY A 108 0.25 -24.05 -18.16
CA GLY A 108 1.46 -24.75 -17.72
C GLY A 108 2.69 -23.83 -17.64
N LEU A 109 2.47 -22.52 -17.48
CA LEU A 109 3.51 -21.49 -17.44
C LEU A 109 3.82 -21.12 -16.00
N LEU A 110 5.11 -21.01 -15.67
CA LEU A 110 5.60 -20.50 -14.39
C LEU A 110 6.43 -19.25 -14.64
N ASN A 111 6.35 -18.30 -13.71
CA ASN A 111 7.17 -17.11 -13.77
C ASN A 111 8.64 -17.48 -13.46
N GLY A 112 9.52 -17.12 -14.38
CA GLY A 112 10.96 -17.36 -14.27
C GLY A 112 11.70 -16.37 -13.38
N SER A 113 11.05 -15.38 -12.75
CA SER A 113 11.76 -14.47 -11.85
C SER A 113 11.92 -15.06 -10.44
N VAL A 114 13.00 -14.66 -9.77
CA VAL A 114 13.12 -14.78 -8.30
C VAL A 114 12.02 -13.90 -7.69
N PRO A 115 11.29 -14.38 -6.66
CA PRO A 115 10.24 -13.59 -6.03
C PRO A 115 10.80 -12.28 -5.48
N SER A 116 10.04 -11.21 -5.69
CA SER A 116 10.40 -9.85 -5.33
C SER A 116 10.57 -9.66 -3.83
N GLU A 117 9.83 -10.41 -2.99
CA GLU A 117 9.92 -10.28 -1.54
C GLU A 117 10.67 -11.44 -0.88
N LEU A 118 10.16 -12.68 -1.00
CA LEU A 118 10.72 -13.87 -0.37
C LEU A 118 10.41 -15.15 -1.15
N GLY A 119 11.38 -16.07 -1.23
CA GLY A 119 11.19 -17.45 -1.64
C GLY A 119 11.58 -18.41 -0.52
N LEU A 120 10.69 -19.33 -0.14
CA LEU A 120 10.94 -20.37 0.88
C LEU A 120 10.87 -21.78 0.30
N LEU A 121 11.71 -22.68 0.81
CA LEU A 121 11.59 -24.14 0.65
C LEU A 121 11.74 -24.75 2.06
N ASN A 122 10.69 -25.36 2.60
CA ASN A 122 10.62 -25.85 3.98
C ASN A 122 11.31 -24.89 4.98
N ARG A 123 10.81 -23.64 5.02
CA ARG A 123 11.27 -22.52 5.86
C ARG A 123 12.67 -21.96 5.55
N TYR A 124 13.42 -22.54 4.61
CA TYR A 124 14.69 -21.98 4.18
C TYR A 124 14.48 -20.90 3.11
N ALA A 125 15.01 -19.70 3.35
CA ALA A 125 14.95 -18.59 2.39
C ALA A 125 15.96 -18.77 1.25
N TRP A 126 15.46 -19.11 0.06
CA TRP A 126 16.27 -19.25 -1.15
C TRP A 126 16.27 -17.99 -2.02
N GLY A 127 15.29 -17.10 -1.86
CA GLY A 127 15.21 -15.81 -2.55
C GLY A 127 14.76 -14.70 -1.61
N ILE A 128 15.37 -13.52 -1.68
CA ILE A 128 15.01 -12.34 -0.88
C ILE A 128 15.20 -11.10 -1.75
N GLY A 129 14.18 -10.24 -1.84
CA GLY A 129 14.34 -8.95 -2.54
C GLY A 129 14.63 -9.08 -4.03
N GLY A 130 14.11 -10.13 -4.70
CA GLY A 130 14.45 -10.45 -6.09
C GLY A 130 15.85 -11.05 -6.29
N VAL A 131 16.59 -11.32 -5.20
CA VAL A 131 17.97 -11.84 -5.24
C VAL A 131 18.02 -13.26 -4.69
N ARG A 132 18.68 -14.16 -5.43
CA ARG A 132 18.95 -15.54 -4.98
C ARG A 132 19.92 -15.54 -3.80
N GLN A 133 19.67 -16.40 -2.83
CA GLN A 133 20.53 -16.55 -1.65
C GLN A 133 21.59 -17.65 -1.80
N LEU A 134 21.42 -18.57 -2.77
CA LEU A 134 22.33 -19.69 -3.00
C LEU A 134 22.97 -19.64 -4.39
N PRO A 135 24.28 -19.95 -4.51
CA PRO A 135 24.91 -20.26 -5.78
C PRO A 135 24.55 -21.71 -6.17
N LEU A 136 23.40 -21.93 -6.80
CA LEU A 136 23.11 -23.23 -7.41
C LEU A 136 23.73 -23.25 -8.82
N TRP A 137 24.51 -24.29 -9.12
CA TRP A 137 25.24 -24.44 -10.38
C TRP A 137 24.50 -25.22 -11.47
N GLU A 138 23.28 -25.71 -11.18
CA GLU A 138 22.36 -26.23 -12.19
C GLU A 138 20.96 -25.63 -11.98
N ASP A 139 20.41 -25.18 -13.10
CA ASP A 139 19.14 -24.50 -13.27
C ASP A 139 18.04 -25.54 -13.53
N CYS A 140 16.81 -25.32 -13.05
CA CYS A 140 15.62 -26.11 -13.43
C CYS A 140 15.38 -26.17 -14.95
N LEU A 141 16.05 -25.32 -15.72
CA LEU A 141 16.11 -25.33 -17.19
C LEU A 141 17.02 -26.44 -17.79
N THR A 142 17.88 -27.12 -17.01
CA THR A 142 18.95 -27.99 -17.57
C THR A 142 18.78 -29.51 -17.38
N VAL A 143 17.67 -29.98 -16.82
CA VAL A 143 17.46 -31.42 -16.56
C VAL A 143 16.83 -32.15 -17.76
N ALA A 144 17.69 -32.79 -18.56
CA ALA A 144 17.42 -33.73 -19.67
C ALA A 144 16.87 -33.16 -21.02
N PRO A 145 17.31 -33.69 -22.19
CA PRO A 145 16.80 -33.26 -23.49
C PRO A 145 15.36 -33.76 -23.68
N GLY A 146 14.38 -32.86 -23.50
CA GLY A 146 12.98 -33.10 -23.87
C GLY A 146 11.93 -32.74 -22.84
N GLN A 147 12.30 -32.44 -21.58
CA GLN A 147 11.37 -31.92 -20.57
C GLN A 147 11.92 -30.60 -20.01
N ARG A 148 11.27 -29.49 -20.39
CA ARG A 148 11.62 -28.15 -19.92
C ARG A 148 10.68 -27.78 -18.79
N TYR A 149 11.21 -27.55 -17.60
CA TYR A 149 10.45 -27.02 -16.46
C TYR A 149 10.81 -25.55 -16.30
N GLY A 150 9.84 -24.68 -16.53
CA GLY A 150 10.04 -23.23 -16.69
C GLY A 150 9.94 -22.83 -18.16
N THR A 151 9.07 -21.85 -18.43
CA THR A 151 9.10 -21.18 -19.73
C THR A 151 10.18 -20.12 -19.74
N PRO A 152 10.84 -19.92 -20.91
CA PRO A 152 11.64 -18.72 -21.10
C PRO A 152 10.80 -17.50 -20.70
N GLY A 153 11.45 -16.43 -20.23
CA GLY A 153 10.72 -15.19 -19.94
C GLY A 153 9.88 -14.73 -21.15
N PRO A 154 8.99 -13.74 -20.97
CA PRO A 154 8.12 -13.23 -22.05
C PRO A 154 8.84 -12.92 -23.39
N ASP A 155 10.17 -12.72 -23.35
CA ASP A 155 11.05 -12.45 -24.49
C ASP A 155 11.76 -13.69 -25.09
N GLY A 156 11.47 -14.90 -24.64
CA GLY A 156 12.21 -16.11 -25.05
C GLY A 156 13.54 -16.30 -24.30
N ASP A 157 13.83 -15.48 -23.29
CA ASP A 157 15.09 -15.45 -22.55
C ASP A 157 15.21 -16.61 -21.54
N LEU A 158 16.25 -17.42 -21.73
CA LEU A 158 16.61 -18.60 -20.92
C LEU A 158 17.44 -18.25 -19.68
N THR A 159 17.69 -16.96 -19.40
CA THR A 159 18.44 -16.51 -18.22
C THR A 159 17.56 -16.17 -17.01
N ARG A 160 16.23 -16.21 -17.17
CA ARG A 160 15.24 -15.95 -16.12
C ARG A 160 14.75 -17.27 -15.51
N ASP A 161 15.63 -17.93 -14.77
CA ASP A 161 15.24 -19.03 -13.89
C ASP A 161 14.74 -18.48 -12.55
N SER A 162 13.65 -19.08 -12.06
CA SER A 162 13.06 -18.77 -10.76
C SER A 162 14.05 -18.87 -9.60
N GLY A 163 15.14 -19.64 -9.78
CA GLY A 163 16.18 -19.84 -8.78
C GLY A 163 15.77 -20.72 -7.62
N THR A 164 14.66 -21.45 -7.77
CA THR A 164 14.21 -22.36 -6.73
C THR A 164 15.17 -23.56 -6.60
N PRO A 165 15.50 -24.00 -5.37
CA PRO A 165 16.28 -25.22 -5.15
C PRO A 165 15.57 -26.52 -5.55
N LEU A 166 14.24 -26.49 -5.76
CA LEU A 166 13.42 -27.64 -6.12
C LEU A 166 12.49 -27.30 -7.28
N CYS A 167 12.67 -27.95 -8.43
CA CYS A 167 11.90 -27.62 -9.63
C CYS A 167 10.41 -27.89 -9.45
N THR A 168 9.63 -26.85 -9.73
CA THR A 168 8.18 -26.86 -9.71
C THR A 168 7.64 -27.01 -11.12
N SER A 169 6.57 -27.78 -11.28
CA SER A 169 5.86 -27.92 -12.55
C SER A 169 4.53 -27.15 -12.59
N LYS A 170 4.03 -26.72 -11.42
CA LYS A 170 2.79 -25.95 -11.26
C LYS A 170 2.73 -25.23 -9.91
N VAL A 171 1.95 -24.16 -9.84
CA VAL A 171 1.52 -23.55 -8.57
C VAL A 171 0.23 -24.24 -8.16
N HIS A 172 0.25 -24.92 -7.01
CA HIS A 172 -0.89 -25.67 -6.51
C HIS A 172 -1.91 -24.77 -5.80
N ILE A 173 -1.41 -23.74 -5.12
CA ILE A 173 -2.22 -22.89 -4.25
C ILE A 173 -1.79 -21.43 -4.45
N ALA A 174 -2.75 -20.55 -4.73
CA ALA A 174 -2.53 -19.11 -4.59
C ALA A 174 -3.01 -18.66 -3.21
N ILE A 175 -2.19 -17.90 -2.48
CA ILE A 175 -2.60 -17.31 -1.20
C ILE A 175 -2.88 -15.83 -1.40
N LEU A 176 -4.05 -15.38 -0.97
CA LEU A 176 -4.48 -14.00 -1.09
C LEU A 176 -4.86 -13.46 0.29
N ASP A 177 -4.63 -12.17 0.53
CA ASP A 177 -5.12 -11.47 1.74
C ASP A 177 -6.63 -11.15 1.68
N VAL A 178 -7.30 -11.58 0.61
CA VAL A 178 -8.71 -11.37 0.29
C VAL A 178 -9.26 -12.60 -0.45
N PRO A 179 -10.59 -12.78 -0.53
CA PRO A 179 -11.17 -13.76 -1.43
C PRO A 179 -10.78 -13.51 -2.90
N SER A 180 -10.72 -14.55 -3.72
CA SER A 180 -10.28 -14.43 -5.13
C SER A 180 -11.17 -13.48 -5.95
N ALA A 181 -12.45 -13.40 -5.62
CA ALA A 181 -13.39 -12.47 -6.25
C ALA A 181 -13.05 -10.99 -6.00
N TRP A 182 -12.32 -10.66 -4.94
CA TRP A 182 -11.89 -9.29 -4.63
C TRP A 182 -10.59 -8.90 -5.35
N GLY A 183 -9.88 -9.89 -5.91
CA GLY A 183 -8.66 -9.70 -6.71
C GLY A 183 -8.86 -9.90 -8.21
N THR A 184 -10.09 -10.14 -8.66
CA THR A 184 -10.40 -10.46 -10.05
C THR A 184 -11.46 -9.53 -10.63
N ARG A 185 -11.32 -9.18 -11.90
CA ARG A 185 -12.25 -8.30 -12.60
C ARG A 185 -13.56 -9.01 -12.97
N ALA A 186 -14.68 -8.28 -13.02
CA ALA A 186 -16.01 -8.84 -13.28
C ALA A 186 -16.86 -7.99 -14.23
N GLY A 187 -17.65 -8.70 -15.06
CA GLY A 187 -18.64 -8.15 -15.99
C GLY A 187 -18.08 -7.29 -17.12
N ASP A 188 -18.83 -6.27 -17.54
CA ASP A 188 -18.53 -5.44 -18.70
C ASP A 188 -17.65 -4.23 -18.32
N PRO A 189 -16.49 -4.01 -18.99
CA PRO A 189 -15.68 -2.81 -18.78
C PRO A 189 -16.41 -1.48 -19.00
N ALA A 190 -17.50 -1.45 -19.78
CA ALA A 190 -18.31 -0.25 -19.98
C ALA A 190 -19.02 0.23 -18.70
N ASP A 191 -19.23 -0.68 -17.74
CA ASP A 191 -19.87 -0.37 -16.45
C ASP A 191 -18.87 0.09 -15.38
N ALA A 192 -17.58 0.22 -15.74
CA ALA A 192 -16.49 0.53 -14.81
C ALA A 192 -16.74 1.83 -14.02
N PHE A 193 -16.64 1.73 -12.70
CA PHE A 193 -16.89 2.84 -11.80
C PHE A 193 -16.15 2.64 -10.47
N TRP A 194 -15.73 3.73 -9.84
CA TRP A 194 -14.87 3.68 -8.64
C TRP A 194 -15.51 2.98 -7.44
N GLY A 195 -16.84 2.99 -7.35
CA GLY A 195 -17.60 2.39 -6.24
C GLY A 195 -18.16 0.99 -6.53
N ARG A 196 -17.66 0.27 -7.55
CA ARG A 196 -18.10 -1.10 -7.85
C ARG A 196 -17.61 -2.06 -6.78
N GLY A 197 -18.46 -3.03 -6.43
CA GLY A 197 -18.12 -4.11 -5.50
C GLY A 197 -17.72 -5.39 -6.24
N PRO A 198 -17.08 -6.35 -5.55
CA PRO A 198 -16.73 -7.64 -6.11
C PRO A 198 -17.92 -8.31 -6.82
N THR A 199 -17.63 -9.00 -7.92
CA THR A 199 -18.61 -9.70 -8.80
C THR A 199 -19.59 -8.81 -9.57
N THR A 200 -19.69 -7.51 -9.26
CA THR A 200 -20.57 -6.59 -10.00
C THR A 200 -19.98 -6.20 -11.36
N SER A 201 -20.84 -5.90 -12.33
CA SER A 201 -20.38 -5.49 -13.66
C SER A 201 -19.55 -4.21 -13.59
N GLY A 202 -18.38 -4.21 -14.23
CA GLY A 202 -17.44 -3.09 -14.24
C GLY A 202 -16.39 -3.13 -13.13
N TYR A 203 -16.47 -4.08 -12.20
CA TYR A 203 -15.48 -4.21 -11.12
C TYR A 203 -14.09 -4.58 -11.64
N GLY A 204 -13.06 -3.88 -11.19
CA GLY A 204 -11.66 -4.11 -11.57
C GLY A 204 -11.27 -3.55 -12.95
N HIS A 205 -12.12 -2.71 -13.55
CA HIS A 205 -11.98 -2.26 -14.94
C HIS A 205 -11.61 -0.77 -15.12
N ASN A 206 -10.92 -0.13 -14.17
CA ASN A 206 -10.51 1.26 -14.32
C ASN A 206 -9.81 1.54 -15.68
N PRO A 207 -10.33 2.48 -16.49
CA PRO A 207 -9.73 2.84 -17.78
C PRO A 207 -8.64 3.92 -17.67
N ILE A 208 -8.39 4.49 -16.49
CA ILE A 208 -7.40 5.54 -16.25
C ILE A 208 -6.06 4.88 -15.93
N PHE A 209 -5.05 5.17 -16.74
CA PHE A 209 -3.67 4.71 -16.52
C PHE A 209 -2.95 5.69 -15.60
N SER A 210 -1.85 5.25 -14.99
CA SER A 210 -0.96 6.18 -14.30
C SER A 210 -0.31 7.16 -15.28
N PHE A 211 0.21 8.27 -14.76
CA PHE A 211 1.00 9.22 -15.54
C PHE A 211 2.13 8.53 -16.32
N ALA A 212 2.81 7.58 -15.69
CA ALA A 212 3.86 6.79 -16.33
C ALA A 212 3.34 5.64 -17.22
N GLY A 213 2.02 5.45 -17.33
CA GLY A 213 1.38 4.48 -18.22
C GLY A 213 1.08 3.12 -17.59
N TRP A 214 1.02 3.01 -16.25
CA TRP A 214 0.64 1.77 -15.58
C TRP A 214 -0.85 1.45 -15.74
N ASN A 215 -1.17 0.17 -15.89
CA ASN A 215 -2.54 -0.33 -15.99
C ASN A 215 -3.01 -0.85 -14.61
N PRO A 216 -3.96 -0.19 -13.94
CA PRO A 216 -4.37 -0.55 -12.58
C PRO A 216 -5.47 -1.63 -12.53
N ARG A 217 -5.82 -2.26 -13.66
CA ARG A 217 -6.89 -3.28 -13.68
C ARG A 217 -6.57 -4.47 -12.78
N LEU A 218 -7.62 -5.12 -12.28
CA LEU A 218 -7.50 -6.38 -11.54
C LEU A 218 -7.26 -7.57 -12.48
N GLU A 219 -6.85 -8.68 -11.90
CA GLU A 219 -6.48 -9.90 -12.62
C GLU A 219 -7.68 -10.52 -13.36
N SER A 220 -7.39 -11.19 -14.47
CA SER A 220 -8.35 -12.02 -15.19
C SER A 220 -8.19 -13.49 -14.86
N LEU A 221 -9.29 -14.21 -14.74
CA LEU A 221 -9.25 -15.67 -14.71
C LEU A 221 -9.11 -16.32 -16.09
N THR A 222 -8.96 -15.51 -17.15
CA THR A 222 -8.92 -15.96 -18.55
C THR A 222 -7.53 -15.73 -19.16
N ARG A 223 -7.07 -16.69 -19.97
CA ARG A 223 -5.80 -16.65 -20.71
C ARG A 223 -5.98 -17.15 -22.12
N ASP A 224 -5.19 -16.62 -23.06
CA ASP A 224 -4.99 -17.23 -24.37
C ASP A 224 -3.65 -17.95 -24.39
N CYS A 225 -3.68 -19.27 -24.33
CA CYS A 225 -2.47 -20.11 -24.32
C CYS A 225 -2.09 -20.58 -25.75
N GLY A 226 -2.53 -19.88 -26.81
CA GLY A 226 -2.23 -20.20 -28.21
C GLY A 226 -3.27 -21.11 -28.89
N SER A 227 -4.34 -21.49 -28.18
CA SER A 227 -5.49 -22.23 -28.73
C SER A 227 -6.81 -21.48 -28.57
N GLY A 228 -6.74 -20.18 -28.22
CA GLY A 228 -7.86 -19.33 -27.89
C GLY A 228 -8.06 -19.18 -26.37
N PRO A 229 -9.03 -18.34 -25.96
CA PRO A 229 -9.26 -18.05 -24.56
C PRO A 229 -9.76 -19.27 -23.78
N VAL A 230 -9.10 -19.57 -22.65
CA VAL A 230 -9.50 -20.53 -21.63
C VAL A 230 -9.62 -19.83 -20.28
N SER A 231 -10.56 -20.25 -19.44
CA SER A 231 -10.86 -19.58 -18.17
C SER A 231 -10.96 -20.56 -17.01
N LEU A 232 -10.50 -20.12 -15.83
CA LEU A 232 -10.90 -20.76 -14.57
C LEU A 232 -12.34 -20.38 -14.23
N ASN A 233 -13.05 -21.30 -13.58
CA ASN A 233 -14.46 -21.15 -13.25
C ASN A 233 -14.62 -20.69 -11.77
N PRO A 234 -15.09 -19.46 -11.50
CA PRO A 234 -15.32 -19.02 -10.12
C PRO A 234 -16.66 -19.51 -9.51
N ASN A 235 -17.50 -20.21 -10.27
CA ASN A 235 -18.82 -20.66 -9.83
C ASN A 235 -18.75 -22.00 -9.08
N THR A 236 -18.61 -21.95 -7.77
CA THR A 236 -18.57 -23.13 -6.90
C THR A 236 -19.91 -23.85 -6.77
N ALA A 237 -21.03 -23.22 -7.12
CA ALA A 237 -22.35 -23.85 -7.10
C ALA A 237 -22.58 -24.84 -8.25
N ASN A 238 -21.84 -24.68 -9.36
CA ASN A 238 -21.84 -25.60 -10.49
C ASN A 238 -20.40 -25.93 -10.89
N PRO A 239 -19.72 -26.78 -10.10
CA PRO A 239 -18.30 -27.01 -10.29
C PRO A 239 -18.01 -27.87 -11.53
N ASP A 240 -16.89 -27.55 -12.16
CA ASP A 240 -16.25 -28.30 -13.23
C ASP A 240 -14.74 -28.49 -12.92
N ALA A 241 -14.02 -29.12 -13.84
CA ALA A 241 -12.60 -29.41 -13.66
C ALA A 241 -11.69 -28.17 -13.59
N ASN A 242 -12.19 -26.96 -13.89
CA ASN A 242 -11.48 -25.68 -13.83
C ASN A 242 -11.99 -24.81 -12.67
N THR A 243 -12.89 -25.32 -11.83
CA THR A 243 -13.45 -24.52 -10.73
C THR A 243 -12.39 -24.20 -9.69
N ILE A 244 -12.34 -22.92 -9.31
CA ILE A 244 -11.53 -22.47 -8.20
C ILE A 244 -12.33 -22.40 -6.91
N PHE A 245 -11.68 -22.72 -5.80
CA PHE A 245 -12.26 -22.69 -4.46
C PHE A 245 -11.41 -21.84 -3.54
N ASP A 246 -12.09 -20.99 -2.79
CA ASP A 246 -11.54 -20.14 -1.74
C ASP A 246 -11.67 -20.87 -0.40
N SER A 247 -10.55 -21.11 0.28
CA SER A 247 -10.50 -21.64 1.66
C SER A 247 -10.00 -20.55 2.59
N THR A 248 -10.91 -19.86 3.27
CA THR A 248 -10.57 -18.80 4.23
C THR A 248 -9.94 -19.39 5.49
N VAL A 249 -8.84 -18.78 5.95
CA VAL A 249 -8.08 -19.27 7.12
C VAL A 249 -7.91 -18.24 8.22
N ALA A 250 -8.02 -16.95 7.90
CA ALA A 250 -7.88 -15.86 8.86
C ALA A 250 -8.50 -14.57 8.35
N TRP A 251 -8.68 -13.61 9.24
CA TRP A 251 -8.91 -12.21 8.95
C TRP A 251 -7.65 -11.40 9.28
N ALA A 252 -7.28 -10.52 8.36
CA ALA A 252 -6.17 -9.59 8.51
C ALA A 252 -6.70 -8.14 8.49
N ALA A 253 -6.64 -7.45 9.63
CA ALA A 253 -6.93 -6.01 9.70
C ALA A 253 -5.83 -5.19 9.03
N ILE A 254 -6.25 -4.09 8.39
CA ILE A 254 -5.37 -3.20 7.63
C ILE A 254 -5.66 -1.76 8.05
N GLY A 255 -4.61 -1.01 8.38
CA GLY A 255 -4.71 0.37 8.85
C GLY A 255 -4.20 1.38 7.84
N TYR A 256 -4.85 2.54 7.78
CA TYR A 256 -4.26 3.71 7.14
C TYR A 256 -3.15 4.28 8.03
N ILE A 257 -2.01 4.57 7.41
CA ILE A 257 -0.83 5.15 8.06
C ILE A 257 -0.52 6.52 7.47
N ALA A 258 0.08 7.39 8.25
CA ALA A 258 0.48 8.71 7.81
C ALA A 258 1.87 9.07 8.32
N ASN A 259 2.58 9.91 7.57
CA ASN A 259 3.72 10.59 8.13
C ASN A 259 3.25 11.53 9.25
N ARG A 260 4.06 11.69 10.31
CA ARG A 260 3.75 12.63 11.39
C ARG A 260 3.57 14.07 10.89
N GLY A 261 4.28 14.45 9.82
CA GLY A 261 4.22 15.77 9.18
C GLY A 261 2.88 16.13 8.53
N VAL A 262 2.02 15.14 8.26
CA VAL A 262 0.64 15.39 7.81
C VAL A 262 -0.13 16.15 8.89
N ALA A 263 0.16 15.83 10.16
CA ALA A 263 -0.38 16.48 11.35
C ALA A 263 -1.91 16.44 11.43
N ARG A 264 -2.50 15.24 11.35
CA ARG A 264 -3.94 15.08 11.52
C ARG A 264 -4.37 15.46 12.94
N PRO A 265 -5.34 16.38 13.10
CA PRO A 265 -5.74 16.89 14.40
C PRO A 265 -6.58 15.87 15.17
N ASP A 266 -6.93 16.24 16.39
CA ASP A 266 -8.04 15.67 17.17
C ASP A 266 -9.32 16.39 16.73
N LEU A 267 -10.25 15.67 16.10
CA LEU A 267 -11.47 16.23 15.53
C LEU A 267 -12.70 16.02 16.42
N ASN A 268 -12.62 15.14 17.43
CA ASN A 268 -13.74 14.84 18.33
C ASN A 268 -13.54 15.41 19.76
N GLY A 269 -12.35 15.96 20.05
CA GLY A 269 -11.99 16.56 21.33
C GLY A 269 -11.68 15.55 22.44
N ASP A 270 -11.36 14.30 22.10
CA ASP A 270 -11.04 13.25 23.06
C ASP A 270 -9.58 13.30 23.59
N GLY A 271 -8.79 14.24 23.08
CA GLY A 271 -7.39 14.45 23.41
C GLY A 271 -6.43 13.58 22.59
N VAL A 272 -6.92 12.85 21.59
CA VAL A 272 -6.12 11.98 20.73
C VAL A 272 -6.16 12.49 19.29
N ALA A 273 -5.01 12.96 18.81
CA ALA A 273 -4.85 13.35 17.42
C ALA A 273 -4.87 12.15 16.45
N GLY A 274 -4.81 12.43 15.15
CA GLY A 274 -4.74 11.40 14.11
C GLY A 274 -6.09 11.06 13.46
N ASP A 275 -7.09 11.93 13.61
CA ASP A 275 -8.44 11.69 13.13
C ASP A 275 -8.60 11.99 11.64
N ILE A 276 -9.27 11.07 10.93
CA ILE A 276 -9.70 11.27 9.55
C ILE A 276 -11.00 10.52 9.26
N ALA A 277 -11.89 11.11 8.47
CA ALA A 277 -13.11 10.45 8.01
C ALA A 277 -12.82 9.54 6.81
N ILE A 278 -13.47 8.37 6.73
CA ILE A 278 -13.25 7.44 5.61
C ILE A 278 -13.66 8.07 4.27
N SER A 279 -14.68 8.94 4.25
CA SER A 279 -15.05 9.69 3.04
C SER A 279 -13.96 10.62 2.52
N ASP A 280 -13.10 11.13 3.41
CA ASP A 280 -11.96 11.97 3.06
C ASP A 280 -10.80 11.14 2.49
N VAL A 281 -10.56 9.98 3.13
CA VAL A 281 -9.60 8.98 2.62
C VAL A 281 -10.01 8.46 1.24
N LYS A 282 -11.32 8.25 0.99
CA LYS A 282 -11.81 7.86 -0.35
C LYS A 282 -11.50 8.92 -1.40
N HIS A 283 -11.72 10.19 -1.11
CA HIS A 283 -11.35 11.26 -2.03
C HIS A 283 -9.85 11.21 -2.35
N LEU A 284 -9.00 11.10 -1.32
CA LEU A 284 -7.56 11.03 -1.51
C LEU A 284 -7.14 9.82 -2.36
N MET A 285 -7.66 8.63 -2.07
CA MET A 285 -7.25 7.40 -2.75
C MET A 285 -7.81 7.28 -4.17
N VAL A 286 -8.91 7.97 -4.51
CA VAL A 286 -9.57 7.85 -5.83
C VAL A 286 -9.24 9.04 -6.74
N ALA A 287 -9.21 10.26 -6.19
CA ALA A 287 -9.05 11.50 -6.92
C ALA A 287 -7.69 12.18 -6.69
N GLY A 288 -6.85 11.66 -5.77
CA GLY A 288 -5.50 12.19 -5.50
C GLY A 288 -5.45 13.32 -4.46
N ARG A 289 -6.58 13.91 -4.07
CA ARG A 289 -6.64 14.94 -3.01
C ARG A 289 -7.77 14.68 -2.04
N THR A 290 -7.69 15.28 -0.86
CA THR A 290 -8.76 15.18 0.15
C THR A 290 -10.03 15.88 -0.32
N ARG A 291 -11.15 15.65 0.38
CA ARG A 291 -12.42 16.31 0.08
C ARG A 291 -12.32 17.82 0.19
N SER A 292 -11.44 18.36 1.05
CA SER A 292 -11.20 19.80 1.17
C SER A 292 -10.26 20.37 0.10
N GLY A 293 -9.79 19.53 -0.82
CA GLY A 293 -8.84 19.89 -1.87
C GLY A 293 -7.38 19.87 -1.40
N GLU A 294 -7.11 19.47 -0.15
CA GLU A 294 -5.75 19.37 0.37
C GLU A 294 -4.94 18.34 -0.43
N ASN A 295 -3.83 18.77 -1.01
CA ASN A 295 -2.95 17.95 -1.82
C ASN A 295 -1.95 17.19 -0.94
N LEU A 296 -2.41 16.07 -0.38
CA LEU A 296 -1.55 15.10 0.29
C LEU A 296 -1.08 14.04 -0.69
N ALA A 297 0.04 13.38 -0.37
CA ALA A 297 0.52 12.26 -1.18
C ALA A 297 -0.26 10.98 -0.84
N GLY A 298 -1.14 10.56 -1.76
CA GLY A 298 -1.84 9.28 -1.70
C GLY A 298 -0.93 8.13 -2.15
N VAL A 299 -0.32 7.43 -1.19
CA VAL A 299 0.64 6.35 -1.43
C VAL A 299 -0.10 5.03 -1.62
N THR A 300 0.20 4.33 -2.72
CA THR A 300 -0.54 3.11 -3.11
C THR A 300 0.37 1.94 -3.46
N ARG A 301 -0.13 0.74 -3.19
CA ARG A 301 0.35 -0.51 -3.80
C ARG A 301 -0.24 -0.66 -5.20
N SER A 302 0.31 -1.56 -6.00
CA SER A 302 -0.35 -2.01 -7.24
C SER A 302 -1.62 -2.83 -6.93
N SER A 303 -2.51 -2.96 -7.93
CA SER A 303 -3.69 -3.83 -7.88
C SER A 303 -3.33 -5.33 -7.69
N GLY A 304 -2.05 -5.67 -7.88
CA GLY A 304 -1.42 -6.95 -7.55
C GLY A 304 -1.43 -7.31 -6.04
N SER A 305 -1.79 -6.38 -5.16
CA SER A 305 -1.70 -6.52 -3.71
C SER A 305 -3.02 -6.92 -3.04
N GLY A 306 -2.97 -7.91 -2.14
CA GLY A 306 -4.13 -8.30 -1.33
C GLY A 306 -4.42 -7.28 -0.24
N THR A 307 -3.39 -6.71 0.37
CA THR A 307 -3.53 -5.58 1.32
C THR A 307 -4.26 -4.40 0.67
N HIS A 308 -3.91 -4.07 -0.57
CA HIS A 308 -4.59 -3.05 -1.35
C HIS A 308 -6.06 -3.41 -1.59
N ASN A 309 -6.31 -4.61 -2.08
CA ASN A 309 -7.68 -5.04 -2.38
C ASN A 309 -8.54 -5.10 -1.12
N GLY A 310 -8.00 -5.55 0.01
CA GLY A 310 -8.71 -5.60 1.28
C GLY A 310 -9.12 -4.22 1.76
N ILE A 311 -8.16 -3.29 1.84
CA ILE A 311 -8.47 -1.94 2.34
C ILE A 311 -9.32 -1.13 1.38
N MET A 312 -9.14 -1.26 0.06
CA MET A 312 -9.97 -0.56 -0.92
C MET A 312 -11.42 -1.08 -0.87
N ASN A 313 -11.62 -2.39 -0.94
CA ASN A 313 -12.97 -2.97 -0.90
C ASN A 313 -13.70 -2.65 0.42
N THR A 314 -13.03 -2.75 1.57
CA THR A 314 -13.64 -2.43 2.88
C THR A 314 -13.82 -0.92 3.10
N SER A 315 -13.08 -0.08 2.36
CA SER A 315 -13.35 1.35 2.22
C SER A 315 -14.44 1.66 1.19
N GLY A 316 -15.00 0.66 0.50
CA GLY A 316 -16.02 0.85 -0.54
C GLY A 316 -15.49 1.44 -1.84
N ILE A 317 -14.23 1.15 -2.16
CA ILE A 317 -13.53 1.54 -3.39
C ILE A 317 -13.23 0.26 -4.17
N ASP A 318 -13.53 0.26 -5.47
CA ASP A 318 -12.99 -0.71 -6.42
C ASP A 318 -11.46 -0.58 -6.43
N PRO A 319 -10.70 -1.64 -6.11
CA PRO A 319 -9.25 -1.54 -5.99
C PRO A 319 -8.56 -0.97 -7.24
N SER A 320 -9.07 -1.25 -8.45
CA SER A 320 -8.49 -0.69 -9.68
C SER A 320 -8.57 0.84 -9.76
N TRP A 321 -9.42 1.48 -8.95
CA TRP A 321 -9.59 2.92 -8.84
C TRP A 321 -8.90 3.55 -7.64
N GLY A 322 -8.37 2.75 -6.70
CA GLY A 322 -7.63 3.19 -5.52
C GLY A 322 -6.20 3.65 -5.83
N ARG A 323 -6.05 4.60 -6.74
CA ARG A 323 -4.79 4.97 -7.41
C ARG A 323 -3.94 6.03 -6.69
N GLY A 324 -4.50 6.76 -5.72
CA GLY A 324 -3.83 7.89 -5.07
C GLY A 324 -3.41 8.94 -6.10
N ASP A 325 -2.17 9.45 -6.00
CA ASP A 325 -1.59 10.43 -6.94
C ASP A 325 -1.44 9.88 -8.37
N ASN A 326 -1.49 8.55 -8.54
CA ASN A 326 -1.46 7.87 -9.84
C ASN A 326 -0.27 8.24 -10.76
N LEU A 327 0.94 8.31 -10.22
CA LEU A 327 2.12 8.82 -10.94
C LEU A 327 2.99 7.74 -11.60
N ASP A 328 3.15 6.59 -10.95
CA ASP A 328 4.29 5.72 -11.20
C ASP A 328 3.96 4.47 -12.03
N LEU A 329 4.99 3.82 -12.58
CA LEU A 329 4.93 2.41 -12.96
C LEU A 329 4.97 1.53 -11.71
N GLU A 330 4.60 0.26 -11.82
CA GLU A 330 4.86 -0.68 -10.72
C GLU A 330 6.36 -0.75 -10.40
N TRP A 331 6.69 -0.76 -9.10
CA TRP A 331 8.07 -0.76 -8.62
C TRP A 331 8.24 -1.58 -7.34
N ASN A 332 9.43 -2.13 -7.16
CA ASN A 332 9.72 -3.08 -6.07
C ASN A 332 11.03 -2.84 -5.32
N VAL A 333 11.74 -1.78 -5.66
CA VAL A 333 12.95 -1.35 -4.96
C VAL A 333 12.56 -0.30 -3.92
N THR A 334 12.59 -0.67 -2.64
CA THR A 334 12.17 0.22 -1.53
C THR A 334 12.89 1.57 -1.53
N ASP A 335 14.16 1.63 -1.93
CA ASP A 335 14.93 2.88 -1.95
C ASP A 335 14.49 3.86 -3.04
N ASN A 336 13.69 3.44 -4.01
CA ASN A 336 13.09 4.35 -4.99
C ASN A 336 12.05 5.29 -4.36
N ALA A 337 11.56 4.99 -3.15
CA ALA A 337 10.68 5.89 -2.42
C ALA A 337 11.42 7.04 -1.69
N ASN A 338 12.75 6.96 -1.55
CA ASN A 338 13.53 8.01 -0.88
C ASN A 338 13.40 9.35 -1.63
N LEU A 339 13.45 10.46 -0.90
CA LEU A 339 13.27 11.81 -1.43
C LEU A 339 14.32 12.14 -2.50
N GLY A 340 13.87 12.70 -3.60
CA GLY A 340 14.68 12.92 -4.79
C GLY A 340 13.85 13.15 -6.05
N PRO A 341 14.43 13.66 -7.15
CA PRO A 341 13.71 13.94 -8.38
C PRO A 341 13.01 12.72 -9.02
N ALA A 342 13.51 11.51 -8.74
CA ALA A 342 12.99 10.25 -9.28
C ALA A 342 12.18 9.43 -8.26
N ARG A 343 11.76 10.04 -7.15
CA ARG A 343 11.02 9.36 -6.08
C ARG A 343 9.75 8.67 -6.60
N LYS A 344 9.38 7.58 -5.94
CA LYS A 344 8.20 6.76 -6.23
C LYS A 344 7.25 6.73 -5.04
N LEU A 345 5.95 6.90 -5.30
CA LEU A 345 4.88 6.91 -4.30
C LEU A 345 3.79 5.89 -4.57
N THR A 346 3.46 5.65 -5.84
CA THR A 346 2.26 4.90 -6.23
C THR A 346 2.64 3.59 -6.88
N ASN A 347 1.74 2.61 -6.89
CA ASN A 347 1.95 1.31 -7.51
C ASN A 347 3.14 0.50 -6.94
N ALA A 348 3.39 0.58 -5.62
CA ALA A 348 4.40 -0.27 -4.99
C ALA A 348 4.00 -1.76 -5.03
N GLU A 349 4.92 -2.67 -5.39
CA GLU A 349 4.64 -4.12 -5.43
C GLU A 349 4.40 -4.68 -4.02
N GLY A 350 5.17 -4.24 -3.01
CA GLY A 350 5.15 -4.74 -1.63
C GLY A 350 4.83 -3.67 -0.56
N SER A 351 4.38 -4.09 0.63
CA SER A 351 4.04 -3.18 1.75
C SER A 351 5.24 -2.32 2.18
N SER A 352 6.45 -2.87 2.13
CA SER A 352 7.68 -2.14 2.50
C SER A 352 7.92 -0.88 1.64
N GLY A 353 7.45 -0.86 0.39
CA GLY A 353 7.51 0.30 -0.48
C GLY A 353 6.59 1.43 0.00
N VAL A 354 5.32 1.10 0.31
CA VAL A 354 4.35 2.05 0.86
C VAL A 354 4.80 2.58 2.22
N GLU A 355 5.24 1.70 3.12
CA GLU A 355 5.78 2.07 4.43
C GLU A 355 6.96 3.03 4.30
N ARG A 356 7.89 2.78 3.36
CA ARG A 356 9.01 3.68 3.11
C ARG A 356 8.56 5.03 2.57
N ALA A 357 7.67 5.05 1.57
CA ALA A 357 7.15 6.28 0.99
C ALA A 357 6.46 7.14 2.06
N VAL A 358 5.65 6.53 2.92
CA VAL A 358 5.02 7.22 4.06
C VAL A 358 6.05 7.70 5.08
N GLN A 359 7.10 6.92 5.38
CA GLN A 359 8.15 7.32 6.32
C GLN A 359 8.91 8.58 5.86
N VAL A 360 9.15 8.73 4.55
CA VAL A 360 10.03 9.80 4.04
C VAL A 360 9.28 11.00 3.48
N SER A 361 8.12 10.81 2.86
CA SER A 361 7.29 11.90 2.34
C SER A 361 6.41 12.46 3.45
N ARG A 362 6.66 13.70 3.86
CA ARG A 362 6.01 14.25 5.05
C ARG A 362 4.53 14.59 4.91
N LEU A 363 4.01 14.60 3.69
CA LEU A 363 2.59 14.78 3.38
C LEU A 363 1.88 13.47 3.01
N ALA A 364 2.52 12.32 3.23
CA ALA A 364 2.01 11.05 2.75
C ALA A 364 1.00 10.38 3.70
N ILE A 365 -0.06 9.84 3.09
CA ILE A 365 -0.97 8.86 3.69
C ILE A 365 -0.93 7.60 2.82
N GLY A 366 -0.78 6.45 3.46
CA GLY A 366 -0.80 5.13 2.82
C GLY A 366 -1.49 4.12 3.72
N TYR A 367 -1.17 2.85 3.55
CA TYR A 367 -1.75 1.76 4.35
C TYR A 367 -0.79 0.57 4.46
N THR A 368 -0.97 -0.21 5.52
CA THR A 368 -0.26 -1.48 5.74
C THR A 368 -1.11 -2.37 6.67
N GLY A 369 -0.83 -3.68 6.72
CA GLY A 369 -1.57 -4.57 7.61
C GLY A 369 -1.19 -4.33 9.08
N LEU A 370 -1.88 -5.01 10.00
CA LEU A 370 -1.70 -4.85 11.45
C LEU A 370 -1.28 -6.14 12.18
N PHE A 371 -1.24 -7.30 11.52
CA PHE A 371 -1.14 -8.62 12.16
C PHE A 371 0.16 -9.36 11.80
N GLY A 372 0.30 -10.65 12.12
CA GLY A 372 1.34 -11.52 11.56
C GLY A 372 2.79 -11.27 12.00
N ASN A 373 3.06 -10.56 13.10
CA ASN A 373 4.39 -9.96 13.39
C ASN A 373 4.80 -8.86 12.38
N GLU A 374 3.83 -8.23 11.72
CA GLU A 374 4.08 -7.17 10.76
C GLU A 374 4.77 -5.96 11.38
N ARG A 375 5.43 -5.24 10.49
CA ARG A 375 6.22 -4.05 10.81
C ARG A 375 5.35 -2.90 11.28
N ALA A 376 4.08 -2.80 10.90
CA ALA A 376 3.24 -1.63 11.15
C ALA A 376 3.21 -1.16 12.61
N VAL A 377 2.80 -2.04 13.52
CA VAL A 377 2.71 -1.74 14.96
C VAL A 377 4.11 -1.51 15.55
N PHE A 378 5.11 -2.27 15.10
CA PHE A 378 6.50 -2.13 15.53
C PHE A 378 7.12 -0.80 15.09
N ASP A 379 6.91 -0.42 13.83
CA ASP A 379 7.42 0.79 13.18
C ASP A 379 6.70 2.03 13.71
N ALA A 380 5.40 1.94 13.99
CA ALA A 380 4.68 2.97 14.73
C ALA A 380 5.24 3.13 16.16
N ASN A 381 5.51 2.01 16.87
CA ASN A 381 6.18 2.07 18.17
C ASN A 381 7.61 2.61 18.11
N ALA A 382 8.30 2.42 16.98
CA ALA A 382 9.60 3.02 16.68
C ALA A 382 9.52 4.48 16.19
N GLY A 383 8.30 5.01 16.01
CA GLY A 383 8.06 6.39 15.58
C GLY A 383 8.41 6.68 14.12
N ARG A 384 8.34 5.66 13.23
CA ARG A 384 8.61 5.81 11.79
C ARG A 384 7.45 6.44 11.03
N TYR A 385 6.22 6.11 11.42
CA TYR A 385 4.97 6.68 10.93
C TYR A 385 3.89 6.50 12.00
N GLU A 386 2.73 7.10 11.76
CA GLU A 386 1.57 7.06 12.64
C GLU A 386 0.48 6.17 12.03
N ILE A 387 -0.33 5.54 12.89
CA ILE A 387 -1.58 4.88 12.48
C ILE A 387 -2.74 5.85 12.73
N LEU A 388 -3.64 6.01 11.76
CA LEU A 388 -4.76 6.95 11.82
C LEU A 388 -5.98 6.37 12.54
N ASN A 389 -6.78 7.25 13.17
CA ASN A 389 -8.11 6.93 13.66
C ASN A 389 -9.12 7.18 12.54
N ILE A 390 -10.01 6.23 12.30
CA ILE A 390 -10.95 6.30 11.18
C ILE A 390 -12.36 6.51 11.69
N GLN A 391 -13.04 7.54 11.21
CA GLN A 391 -14.49 7.64 11.34
C GLN A 391 -15.16 6.99 10.13
N PHE A 392 -15.96 5.96 10.38
CA PHE A 392 -16.73 5.25 9.34
C PHE A 392 -18.03 5.98 8.98
N ASP A 393 -17.89 7.21 8.49
CA ASP A 393 -19.01 8.11 8.21
C ASP A 393 -19.86 7.70 7.00
N ASP A 394 -19.27 6.93 6.07
CA ASP A 394 -19.96 6.38 4.90
C ASP A 394 -21.02 5.32 5.22
N ARG A 395 -21.05 4.85 6.46
CA ARG A 395 -21.97 3.83 6.99
C ARG A 395 -22.63 4.27 8.29
N GLY A 396 -22.69 5.58 8.54
CA GLY A 396 -23.43 6.21 9.63
C GLY A 396 -22.66 6.36 10.95
N GLY A 397 -21.37 6.04 10.98
CA GLY A 397 -20.52 6.25 12.15
C GLY A 397 -20.21 7.73 12.41
N ASN A 398 -20.17 8.13 13.67
CA ASN A 398 -19.74 9.44 14.15
C ASN A 398 -18.54 9.37 15.12
N GLY A 399 -18.18 8.20 15.63
CA GLY A 399 -16.95 7.97 16.40
C GLY A 399 -15.72 7.77 15.52
N TYR A 400 -14.55 8.17 16.00
CA TYR A 400 -13.26 7.80 15.40
C TYR A 400 -12.73 6.55 16.09
N VAL A 401 -12.40 5.53 15.30
CA VAL A 401 -11.94 4.24 15.79
C VAL A 401 -10.45 4.08 15.51
N ARG A 402 -9.67 3.93 16.57
CA ARG A 402 -8.26 3.53 16.52
C ARG A 402 -8.16 2.01 16.61
N PRO A 403 -7.44 1.30 15.73
CA PRO A 403 -7.38 -0.15 15.78
C PRO A 403 -6.76 -0.68 17.08
N SER A 404 -7.43 -1.66 17.69
CA SER A 404 -6.99 -2.49 18.81
C SER A 404 -7.48 -3.93 18.60
N ILE A 405 -6.92 -4.90 19.32
CA ILE A 405 -7.43 -6.28 19.21
C ILE A 405 -8.92 -6.34 19.56
N ASP A 406 -9.35 -5.61 20.59
CA ASP A 406 -10.74 -5.60 21.05
C ASP A 406 -11.70 -5.13 19.97
N ASN A 407 -11.44 -4.00 19.30
CA ASN A 407 -12.36 -3.48 18.30
C ASN A 407 -12.19 -4.09 16.91
N ILE A 408 -11.11 -4.85 16.67
CA ILE A 408 -10.95 -5.67 15.47
C ILE A 408 -11.81 -6.93 15.55
N VAL A 409 -11.97 -7.53 16.73
CA VAL A 409 -12.83 -8.71 16.91
C VAL A 409 -14.28 -8.35 17.24
N ASN A 410 -14.49 -7.31 18.06
CA ASN A 410 -15.80 -6.72 18.32
C ASN A 410 -16.12 -5.69 17.23
N ASN A 411 -16.42 -6.17 16.01
CA ASN A 411 -16.30 -5.36 14.79
C ASN A 411 -17.64 -4.96 14.10
N CYS A 412 -18.77 -5.00 14.81
CA CYS A 412 -20.09 -4.71 14.22
C CYS A 412 -20.51 -3.23 14.16
N ASP A 413 -20.10 -2.39 15.11
CA ASP A 413 -20.60 -1.01 15.26
C ASP A 413 -19.63 0.03 14.68
N PRO A 414 -20.01 0.79 13.62
CA PRO A 414 -19.11 1.74 12.98
C PRO A 414 -18.61 2.89 13.88
N ASN A 415 -19.13 3.04 15.11
CA ASN A 415 -18.65 4.04 16.07
C ASN A 415 -17.53 3.55 17.00
N THR A 416 -17.41 2.23 17.17
CA THR A 416 -16.51 1.63 18.16
C THR A 416 -15.64 0.52 17.58
N SER A 417 -16.04 -0.05 16.45
CA SER A 417 -15.44 -1.19 15.77
C SER A 417 -14.51 -0.80 14.62
N PHE A 418 -13.40 -1.53 14.47
CA PHE A 418 -12.48 -1.34 13.36
C PHE A 418 -12.87 -2.26 12.18
N GLN A 419 -13.27 -1.65 11.05
CA GLN A 419 -13.92 -2.34 9.93
C GLN A 419 -13.13 -2.26 8.61
N LEU A 420 -11.79 -2.38 8.70
CA LEU A 420 -10.89 -2.39 7.54
C LEU A 420 -9.98 -3.63 7.56
N GLY A 421 -9.97 -4.39 6.47
CA GLY A 421 -9.19 -5.62 6.39
C GLY A 421 -9.55 -6.52 5.20
N GLY A 422 -9.11 -7.77 5.27
CA GLY A 422 -9.42 -8.79 4.26
C GLY A 422 -9.41 -10.21 4.84
N GLN A 423 -10.20 -11.09 4.21
CA GLN A 423 -10.25 -12.52 4.52
C GLN A 423 -9.09 -13.23 3.82
N VAL A 424 -8.10 -13.70 4.57
CA VAL A 424 -6.95 -14.43 4.04
C VAL A 424 -7.40 -15.80 3.54
N THR A 425 -7.13 -16.08 2.27
CA THR A 425 -7.76 -17.17 1.52
C THR A 425 -6.73 -17.95 0.72
N PHE A 426 -6.75 -19.28 0.87
CA PHE A 426 -6.07 -20.19 -0.05
C PHE A 426 -6.98 -20.53 -1.23
N VAL A 427 -6.56 -20.13 -2.42
CA VAL A 427 -7.24 -20.40 -3.69
C VAL A 427 -6.64 -21.65 -4.32
N THR A 428 -7.50 -22.60 -4.66
CA THR A 428 -7.12 -23.87 -5.28
C THR A 428 -7.98 -24.19 -6.47
N ARG A 429 -7.50 -25.06 -7.36
CA ARG A 429 -8.30 -25.66 -8.44
C ARG A 429 -8.80 -27.02 -7.95
N GLY A 430 -10.11 -27.16 -7.85
CA GLY A 430 -10.75 -28.24 -7.09
C GLY A 430 -10.83 -27.93 -5.59
N ASN A 431 -11.82 -28.54 -4.93
CA ASN A 431 -12.08 -28.41 -3.51
C ASN A 431 -11.16 -29.36 -2.73
N PRO A 432 -10.30 -28.85 -1.82
CA PRO A 432 -9.42 -29.71 -1.03
C PRO A 432 -10.18 -30.65 -0.09
N LEU A 433 -11.43 -30.33 0.30
CA LEU A 433 -12.26 -31.15 1.19
C LEU A 433 -13.11 -32.20 0.47
N GLU A 434 -13.16 -32.20 -0.87
CA GLU A 434 -13.87 -33.21 -1.62
C GLU A 434 -13.14 -34.56 -1.55
N THR A 435 -13.88 -35.62 -1.27
CA THR A 435 -13.33 -36.98 -1.03
C THR A 435 -13.68 -37.95 -2.15
N ASN A 436 -14.71 -37.67 -2.96
CA ASN A 436 -15.11 -38.49 -4.08
C ASN A 436 -14.26 -38.18 -5.33
N PRO A 437 -13.37 -39.09 -5.79
CA PRO A 437 -12.52 -38.83 -6.96
C PRO A 437 -13.29 -38.67 -8.28
N ALA A 438 -14.57 -39.08 -8.32
CA ALA A 438 -15.44 -38.89 -9.48
C ALA A 438 -16.14 -37.52 -9.50
N SER A 439 -16.06 -36.74 -8.41
CA SER A 439 -16.64 -35.41 -8.32
C SER A 439 -15.88 -34.44 -9.24
N PRO A 440 -16.55 -33.58 -10.01
CA PRO A 440 -15.87 -32.54 -10.78
C PRO A 440 -15.13 -31.53 -9.90
N ALA A 441 -15.51 -31.43 -8.61
CA ALA A 441 -14.83 -30.59 -7.63
C ALA A 441 -13.60 -31.28 -7.00
N TYR A 442 -13.26 -32.52 -7.34
CA TYR A 442 -12.16 -33.22 -6.67
C TYR A 442 -10.79 -32.61 -6.99
N MET A 443 -10.03 -32.26 -5.95
CA MET A 443 -8.63 -31.86 -6.10
C MET A 443 -7.75 -33.09 -6.32
N THR A 444 -7.26 -33.26 -7.55
CA THR A 444 -6.49 -34.44 -7.99
C THR A 444 -5.12 -34.55 -7.33
N ASP A 445 -4.46 -33.41 -7.05
CA ASP A 445 -3.19 -33.38 -6.35
C ASP A 445 -3.38 -33.55 -4.85
N ARG A 446 -2.99 -34.72 -4.32
CA ARG A 446 -3.28 -35.08 -2.92
C ARG A 446 -2.40 -34.41 -1.88
N ALA A 447 -1.11 -34.22 -2.14
CA ALA A 447 -0.22 -33.52 -1.21
C ALA A 447 -0.70 -32.09 -0.87
N PRO A 448 -0.96 -31.19 -1.84
CA PRO A 448 -1.51 -29.87 -1.55
C PRO A 448 -2.93 -29.91 -0.99
N ALA A 449 -3.77 -30.88 -1.38
CA ALA A 449 -5.10 -31.04 -0.78
C ALA A 449 -4.99 -31.36 0.72
N MET A 450 -4.12 -32.31 1.09
CA MET A 450 -3.90 -32.67 2.50
C MET A 450 -3.22 -31.58 3.31
N TYR A 451 -2.29 -30.83 2.72
CA TYR A 451 -1.73 -29.65 3.35
C TYR A 451 -2.83 -28.67 3.80
N LEU A 452 -3.81 -28.39 2.92
CA LEU A 452 -4.94 -27.53 3.26
C LEU A 452 -5.92 -28.18 4.24
N GLN A 453 -6.21 -29.47 4.08
CA GLN A 453 -7.02 -30.20 5.06
C GLN A 453 -6.39 -30.14 6.46
N ASN A 454 -5.07 -30.25 6.57
CA ASN A 454 -4.34 -30.15 7.83
C ASN A 454 -4.49 -28.75 8.47
N VAL A 455 -4.32 -27.68 7.68
CA VAL A 455 -4.54 -26.31 8.16
C VAL A 455 -5.98 -26.08 8.59
N LEU A 456 -6.96 -26.46 7.76
CA LEU A 456 -8.39 -26.28 8.05
C LEU A 456 -8.87 -27.15 9.22
N GLY A 457 -8.37 -28.38 9.33
CA GLY A 457 -8.64 -29.27 10.45
C GLY A 457 -8.07 -28.72 11.76
N SER A 458 -6.87 -28.17 11.72
CA SER A 458 -6.28 -27.46 12.87
C SER A 458 -7.12 -26.24 13.30
N ILE A 459 -7.62 -25.44 12.35
CA ILE A 459 -8.52 -24.32 12.64
C ILE A 459 -9.83 -24.82 13.27
N ALA A 460 -10.40 -25.91 12.76
CA ALA A 460 -11.59 -26.52 13.34
C ALA A 460 -11.34 -27.02 14.77
N ALA A 461 -10.18 -27.62 15.05
CA ALA A 461 -9.79 -28.08 16.38
C ALA A 461 -9.65 -26.93 17.40
N VAL A 462 -9.00 -25.82 16.99
CA VAL A 462 -8.92 -24.60 17.81
C VAL A 462 -10.28 -23.95 18.00
N THR A 463 -11.13 -23.99 16.97
CA THR A 463 -12.49 -23.46 17.07
C THR A 463 -13.32 -24.27 18.08
N GLY A 464 -13.15 -25.60 18.13
CA GLY A 464 -13.83 -26.46 19.10
C GLY A 464 -13.30 -26.34 20.52
N ALA A 465 -11.98 -26.19 20.70
CA ALA A 465 -11.33 -26.17 22.01
C ALA A 465 -10.01 -25.35 22.00
N PRO A 466 -10.06 -24.01 22.03
CA PRO A 466 -8.89 -23.18 21.71
C PRO A 466 -7.71 -23.34 22.70
N ALA A 467 -7.99 -23.67 23.97
CA ALA A 467 -6.97 -23.86 25.00
C ALA A 467 -6.52 -25.34 25.18
N SER A 468 -6.97 -26.25 24.31
CA SER A 468 -6.60 -27.67 24.40
C SER A 468 -5.11 -27.86 24.09
N PRO A 469 -4.34 -28.60 24.92
CA PRO A 469 -2.92 -28.81 24.68
C PRO A 469 -2.60 -29.40 23.31
N GLU A 470 -3.47 -30.24 22.76
CA GLU A 470 -3.33 -30.88 21.46
C GLU A 470 -3.23 -29.85 20.31
N ASN A 471 -3.70 -28.63 20.52
CA ASN A 471 -3.63 -27.52 19.56
C ASN A 471 -2.31 -26.73 19.63
N PHE A 472 -1.43 -26.99 20.61
CA PHE A 472 -0.21 -26.19 20.77
C PHE A 472 0.76 -26.37 19.61
N ASN A 473 1.34 -25.26 19.15
CA ASN A 473 2.19 -25.15 17.98
C ASN A 473 1.52 -25.60 16.66
N MET A 474 0.20 -25.74 16.60
CA MET A 474 -0.52 -26.16 15.40
C MET A 474 -0.84 -24.96 14.48
N PRO A 475 -1.15 -25.19 13.18
CA PRO A 475 -1.53 -24.12 12.26
C PRO A 475 -2.63 -23.20 12.79
N GLY A 476 -3.71 -23.76 13.34
CA GLY A 476 -4.88 -23.03 13.84
C GLY A 476 -4.56 -22.14 15.04
N GLU A 477 -3.68 -22.60 15.95
CA GLU A 477 -3.27 -21.82 17.12
C GLU A 477 -2.43 -20.63 16.68
N TYR A 478 -1.49 -20.84 15.75
CA TYR A 478 -0.69 -19.76 15.19
C TYR A 478 -1.59 -18.68 14.58
N LEU A 479 -2.61 -19.07 13.81
CA LEU A 479 -3.53 -18.13 13.17
C LEU A 479 -4.39 -17.38 14.18
N ALA A 480 -4.85 -18.04 15.25
CA ALA A 480 -5.59 -17.40 16.33
C ALA A 480 -4.77 -16.42 17.17
N THR A 481 -3.45 -16.62 17.28
CA THR A 481 -2.57 -15.84 18.17
C THR A 481 -1.72 -14.78 17.46
N ARG A 482 -1.70 -14.80 16.11
CA ARG A 482 -0.92 -13.87 15.27
C ARG A 482 -1.77 -13.12 14.26
N PHE A 483 -2.90 -13.69 13.85
CA PHE A 483 -3.91 -13.04 13.03
C PHE A 483 -5.22 -13.03 13.83
N THR A 484 -6.35 -13.20 13.17
CA THR A 484 -7.64 -13.46 13.84
C THR A 484 -8.37 -14.54 13.05
N LEU A 485 -8.95 -15.53 13.74
CA LEU A 485 -9.82 -16.49 13.08
C LEU A 485 -11.20 -15.87 12.86
N GLU A 486 -11.86 -16.18 11.74
CA GLU A 486 -13.20 -15.66 11.46
C GLU A 486 -14.21 -16.03 12.53
N ALA A 487 -14.09 -17.23 13.12
CA ALA A 487 -14.92 -17.68 14.23
C ALA A 487 -14.81 -16.77 15.47
N GLY A 488 -13.78 -15.94 15.59
CA GLY A 488 -13.64 -14.98 16.69
C GLY A 488 -14.20 -13.59 16.41
N LEU A 489 -14.70 -13.32 15.20
CA LEU A 489 -15.20 -12.00 14.82
C LEU A 489 -16.72 -11.90 15.02
N ASP A 490 -17.20 -10.79 15.59
CA ASP A 490 -18.63 -10.55 15.77
C ASP A 490 -19.39 -10.38 14.45
N CYS A 491 -18.73 -9.75 13.48
CA CYS A 491 -19.24 -9.47 12.15
C CYS A 491 -18.20 -9.78 11.07
N LEU A 492 -18.69 -10.12 9.89
CA LEU A 492 -17.89 -10.32 8.68
C LEU A 492 -18.33 -9.33 7.60
N PRO A 493 -17.41 -8.85 6.74
CA PRO A 493 -17.80 -8.05 5.59
C PRO A 493 -18.68 -8.87 4.63
N THR A 494 -19.67 -8.23 4.01
CA THR A 494 -20.46 -8.91 2.97
C THR A 494 -19.61 -9.13 1.73
N PHE A 495 -19.72 -10.32 1.14
CA PHE A 495 -18.84 -10.75 0.04
C PHE A 495 -18.88 -9.80 -1.19
N ASN A 496 -20.07 -9.34 -1.59
CA ASN A 496 -20.25 -8.47 -2.76
C ASN A 496 -20.17 -6.97 -2.44
N ASN A 497 -20.23 -6.59 -1.16
CA ASN A 497 -20.12 -5.19 -0.73
C ASN A 497 -19.33 -5.08 0.58
N PRO A 498 -18.00 -5.23 0.52
CA PRO A 498 -17.19 -5.47 1.70
C PRO A 498 -17.11 -4.31 2.69
N LYS A 499 -17.62 -3.13 2.35
CA LYS A 499 -17.76 -2.02 3.29
C LYS A 499 -18.87 -2.24 4.33
N PHE A 500 -19.81 -3.14 4.08
CA PHE A 500 -20.87 -3.46 5.05
C PHE A 500 -20.54 -4.73 5.80
N PHE A 501 -20.56 -4.66 7.13
CA PHE A 501 -20.31 -5.77 8.03
C PHE A 501 -21.64 -6.30 8.56
N ILE A 502 -21.81 -7.62 8.55
CA ILE A 502 -23.01 -8.30 9.03
C ILE A 502 -22.64 -9.30 10.12
N GLY A 503 -23.58 -9.56 11.05
CA GLY A 503 -23.36 -10.48 12.15
C GLY A 503 -22.85 -11.84 11.67
N ASN A 504 -21.80 -12.33 12.31
CA ASN A 504 -21.15 -13.58 11.98
C ASN A 504 -21.95 -14.76 12.55
N PRO A 505 -22.62 -15.58 11.72
CA PRO A 505 -23.37 -16.75 12.20
C PRO A 505 -22.45 -17.84 12.77
N GLY A 506 -21.15 -17.80 12.46
CA GLY A 506 -20.14 -18.72 12.96
C GLY A 506 -19.35 -18.21 14.17
N LEU A 507 -19.78 -17.11 14.80
CA LEU A 507 -19.11 -16.58 15.99
C LEU A 507 -19.05 -17.64 17.10
N ASN A 508 -17.86 -17.83 17.65
CA ASN A 508 -17.56 -18.65 18.80
C ASN A 508 -16.86 -17.79 19.87
N GLN A 509 -17.59 -17.52 20.96
CA GLN A 509 -17.12 -16.66 22.04
C GLN A 509 -15.81 -17.14 22.66
N ALA A 510 -15.61 -18.46 22.82
CA ALA A 510 -14.39 -18.99 23.42
C ALA A 510 -13.15 -18.72 22.54
N VAL A 511 -13.33 -18.72 21.22
CA VAL A 511 -12.26 -18.38 20.26
C VAL A 511 -11.97 -16.89 20.32
N GLN A 512 -13.00 -16.05 20.36
CA GLN A 512 -12.84 -14.60 20.51
C GLN A 512 -12.07 -14.25 21.79
N ASP A 513 -12.49 -14.80 22.93
CA ASP A 513 -11.83 -14.58 24.22
C ASP A 513 -10.36 -15.05 24.20
N TYR A 514 -10.09 -16.19 23.54
CA TYR A 514 -8.74 -16.70 23.36
C TYR A 514 -7.88 -15.76 22.51
N ILE A 515 -8.42 -15.21 21.41
CA ILE A 515 -7.72 -14.24 20.55
C ILE A 515 -7.39 -12.97 21.35
N ILE A 516 -8.36 -12.40 22.08
CA ILE A 516 -8.17 -11.20 22.91
C ILE A 516 -7.10 -11.47 23.98
N GLY A 517 -7.12 -12.64 24.62
CA GLY A 517 -6.17 -13.00 25.67
C GLY A 517 -4.75 -13.31 25.17
N SER A 518 -4.58 -13.65 23.89
CA SER A 518 -3.30 -14.12 23.34
C SER A 518 -2.62 -13.16 22.37
N THR A 519 -3.40 -12.30 21.70
CA THR A 519 -2.91 -11.37 20.67
C THR A 519 -2.80 -9.96 21.22
N THR A 520 -1.59 -9.37 21.18
CA THR A 520 -1.35 -8.01 21.67
C THR A 520 -1.09 -7.04 20.51
N VAL A 521 -2.15 -6.62 19.83
CA VAL A 521 -2.08 -5.46 18.92
C VAL A 521 -2.15 -4.19 19.77
N VAL A 522 -0.98 -3.62 20.10
CA VAL A 522 -0.87 -2.36 20.86
C VAL A 522 -0.41 -1.24 19.94
N VAL A 523 -1.37 -0.52 19.38
CA VAL A 523 -1.12 0.66 18.57
C VAL A 523 -0.86 1.87 19.47
N PRO A 524 0.31 2.53 19.38
CA PRO A 524 0.61 3.69 20.21
C PRO A 524 -0.32 4.85 19.86
N ALA A 525 -0.63 5.76 20.80
CA ALA A 525 -1.40 6.97 20.47
C ALA A 525 -0.65 7.85 19.46
N TYR A 526 -1.39 8.57 18.61
CA TYR A 526 -0.81 9.42 17.57
C TYR A 526 0.16 10.44 18.17
N GLY A 527 1.38 10.50 17.64
CA GLY A 527 2.42 11.43 18.10
C GLY A 527 3.05 11.09 19.45
N SER A 528 2.65 10.00 20.12
CA SER A 528 3.15 9.63 21.46
C SER A 528 4.60 9.12 21.45
N LYS A 529 5.07 8.56 20.33
CA LYS A 529 6.43 8.01 20.19
C LYS A 529 7.40 9.02 19.63
N ASN A 530 6.92 9.82 18.68
CA ASN A 530 7.73 10.79 17.98
C ASN A 530 6.91 12.03 17.62
N PRO A 531 6.87 13.05 18.48
CA PRO A 531 6.00 14.22 18.29
C PRO A 531 6.21 14.99 16.98
N ALA A 532 7.41 14.94 16.38
CA ALA A 532 7.75 15.65 15.14
C ALA A 532 8.12 14.76 13.94
N GLY A 533 8.21 13.45 14.16
CA GLY A 533 8.65 12.49 13.15
C GLY A 533 10.18 12.39 13.04
N LEU A 534 10.62 11.59 12.07
CA LEU A 534 12.04 11.35 11.81
C LEU A 534 12.52 12.19 10.64
N VAL A 535 13.83 12.45 10.59
CA VAL A 535 14.49 13.05 9.43
C VAL A 535 14.30 12.14 8.22
N PRO A 536 13.74 12.65 7.11
CA PRO A 536 13.52 11.85 5.90
C PRO A 536 14.81 11.29 5.30
N ARG A 537 14.66 10.30 4.43
CA ARG A 537 15.79 9.71 3.69
C ARG A 537 15.86 10.32 2.31
N ARG A 538 17.03 10.86 1.97
CA ARG A 538 17.38 11.30 0.61
C ARG A 538 17.86 10.14 -0.25
N ALA A 539 17.60 10.24 -1.55
CA ALA A 539 18.15 9.35 -2.56
C ALA A 539 19.69 9.46 -2.59
N THR A 540 20.35 8.32 -2.75
CA THR A 540 21.83 8.26 -2.80
C THR A 540 22.36 8.01 -4.21
N THR A 541 21.47 7.74 -5.16
CA THR A 541 21.79 7.40 -6.55
C THR A 541 20.94 8.22 -7.50
N GLY A 542 21.40 8.39 -8.74
CA GLY A 542 20.64 9.12 -9.78
C GLY A 542 20.65 10.65 -9.65
N LEU A 543 21.49 11.21 -8.79
CA LEU A 543 21.61 12.67 -8.60
C LEU A 543 22.75 13.25 -9.42
N THR A 544 22.49 14.38 -10.09
CA THR A 544 23.48 15.11 -10.91
C THR A 544 23.88 16.46 -10.31
N GLN A 545 23.23 16.88 -9.22
CA GLN A 545 23.44 18.16 -8.56
C GLN A 545 23.50 17.99 -7.04
N ASP A 546 24.22 18.90 -6.39
CA ASP A 546 24.24 19.03 -4.94
C ASP A 546 22.87 19.51 -4.42
N TRP A 547 22.58 19.22 -3.16
CA TRP A 547 21.35 19.65 -2.51
C TRP A 547 21.37 21.17 -2.24
N LEU A 548 20.21 21.82 -2.26
CA LEU A 548 20.10 23.28 -2.05
C LEU A 548 20.53 23.73 -0.64
N ASP A 549 20.59 22.80 0.31
CA ASP A 549 21.15 23.04 1.66
C ASP A 549 22.69 23.08 1.69
N GLY A 550 23.34 22.88 0.54
CA GLY A 550 24.79 22.87 0.37
C GLY A 550 25.47 21.55 0.78
N THR A 551 24.71 20.45 0.90
CA THR A 551 25.28 19.09 1.01
C THR A 551 25.51 18.47 -0.36
N THR A 552 26.54 17.61 -0.49
CA THR A 552 26.92 17.05 -1.79
C THR A 552 25.89 16.04 -2.32
N ALA A 553 25.83 15.89 -3.65
CA ALA A 553 25.03 14.86 -4.29
C ALA A 553 25.26 13.48 -3.65
N GLY A 554 24.17 12.77 -3.33
CA GLY A 554 24.20 11.46 -2.67
C GLY A 554 24.38 11.49 -1.15
N ALA A 555 24.51 12.67 -0.53
CA ALA A 555 24.49 12.80 0.92
C ALA A 555 23.13 12.38 1.51
N THR A 556 23.16 11.66 2.63
CA THR A 556 21.97 11.22 3.38
C THR A 556 21.63 12.13 4.57
N THR A 557 22.21 13.34 4.59
CA THR A 557 22.14 14.28 5.70
C THR A 557 21.51 15.59 5.25
N TYR A 558 20.94 16.33 6.20
CA TYR A 558 20.44 17.67 5.98
C TYR A 558 21.30 18.70 6.70
N ARG A 559 21.52 19.85 6.06
CA ARG A 559 22.26 20.98 6.64
C ARG A 559 21.31 22.16 6.92
N TYR A 560 21.49 22.82 8.05
CA TYR A 560 20.69 23.99 8.46
C TYR A 560 21.50 24.91 9.36
N LYS A 561 20.98 26.10 9.64
CA LYS A 561 21.62 27.11 10.49
C LYS A 561 20.79 27.38 11.74
N GLY A 562 21.41 27.33 12.91
CA GLY A 562 20.74 27.67 14.17
C GLY A 562 20.72 29.19 14.44
N ALA A 563 20.02 29.61 15.49
CA ALA A 563 19.86 31.02 15.87
C ALA A 563 21.20 31.76 16.13
N GLY A 564 22.25 31.05 16.53
CA GLY A 564 23.60 31.62 16.69
C GLY A 564 24.39 31.79 15.38
N GLY A 565 23.78 31.49 14.23
CA GLY A 565 24.41 31.54 12.92
C GLY A 565 25.34 30.37 12.59
N ASN A 566 25.44 29.37 13.47
CA ASN A 566 26.25 28.17 13.25
C ASN A 566 25.53 27.18 12.33
N PHE A 567 26.30 26.50 11.48
CA PHE A 567 25.78 25.38 10.68
C PHE A 567 25.75 24.10 11.50
N TYR A 568 24.68 23.35 11.33
CA TYR A 568 24.49 22.02 11.89
C TYR A 568 24.17 21.03 10.77
N THR A 569 24.42 19.75 11.04
CA THR A 569 24.06 18.65 10.17
C THR A 569 23.30 17.61 10.98
N ILE A 570 22.23 17.08 10.41
CA ILE A 570 21.47 15.98 11.00
C ILE A 570 21.41 14.80 10.02
N ASN A 571 21.54 13.59 10.56
CA ASN A 571 21.45 12.36 9.79
C ASN A 571 19.99 11.95 9.61
N ARG A 572 19.73 11.21 8.52
CA ARG A 572 18.47 10.49 8.32
C ARG A 572 18.08 9.66 9.54
N ASP A 573 16.78 9.42 9.70
CA ASP A 573 16.19 8.62 10.78
C ASP A 573 16.46 9.14 12.21
N GLN A 574 17.07 10.31 12.39
CA GLN A 574 17.15 10.96 13.70
C GLN A 574 15.81 11.64 14.03
N LYS A 575 15.50 11.78 15.33
CA LYS A 575 14.30 12.50 15.76
C LYS A 575 14.39 13.97 15.38
N LEU A 576 13.31 14.50 14.81
CA LEU A 576 13.17 15.92 14.55
C LEU A 576 12.74 16.65 15.83
N GLY A 577 13.08 17.93 15.91
CA GLY A 577 12.53 18.80 16.95
C GLY A 577 11.11 19.27 16.61
N SER A 578 10.33 19.63 17.64
CA SER A 578 8.93 20.06 17.50
C SER A 578 8.66 21.16 16.48
N ARG A 579 9.66 22.00 16.15
CA ARG A 579 9.53 23.02 15.10
C ARG A 579 9.27 22.45 13.71
N ASN A 580 9.59 21.18 13.49
CA ASN A 580 9.35 20.49 12.22
C ASN A 580 8.10 19.60 12.28
N ALA A 581 7.28 19.68 13.33
CA ALA A 581 6.21 18.69 13.56
C ALA A 581 5.11 18.71 12.48
N VAL A 582 4.78 19.89 11.97
CA VAL A 582 3.79 20.08 10.90
C VAL A 582 4.53 20.56 9.66
N THR A 583 4.43 19.82 8.57
CA THR A 583 5.00 20.24 7.28
C THR A 583 4.21 21.45 6.79
N GLY A 584 4.89 22.53 6.41
CA GLY A 584 4.27 23.77 5.96
C GLY A 584 3.84 24.77 7.06
N ASP A 585 4.03 24.46 8.35
CA ASP A 585 3.77 25.40 9.46
C ASP A 585 4.97 26.36 9.65
N PHE A 586 5.05 27.35 8.77
CA PHE A 586 6.13 28.35 8.82
C PHE A 586 5.89 29.38 9.92
N ASN A 587 4.64 29.66 10.28
CA ASN A 587 4.30 30.71 11.23
C ASN A 587 4.23 30.24 12.70
N ARG A 588 4.30 28.92 12.95
CA ARG A 588 4.28 28.27 14.27
C ARG A 588 2.92 28.30 14.99
N ASP A 589 1.82 28.29 14.26
CA ASP A 589 0.48 28.18 14.86
C ASP A 589 0.01 26.72 15.01
N GLY A 590 0.80 25.75 14.53
CA GLY A 590 0.49 24.33 14.58
C GLY A 590 -0.46 23.86 13.49
N LEU A 591 -0.80 24.74 12.55
CA LEU A 591 -1.64 24.46 11.40
C LEU A 591 -0.84 24.67 10.12
N ARG A 592 -1.28 24.01 9.04
CA ARG A 592 -0.81 24.28 7.69
C ARG A 592 -1.96 24.97 6.96
N ASN A 593 -1.84 26.26 6.68
CA ASN A 593 -2.88 27.03 6.03
C ASN A 593 -2.32 28.28 5.33
N ILE A 594 -3.21 29.06 4.73
CA ILE A 594 -2.82 30.25 3.97
C ILE A 594 -2.05 31.32 4.76
N ASN A 595 -2.16 31.34 6.10
CA ASN A 595 -1.44 32.27 6.97
C ASN A 595 0.05 31.95 7.10
N ASP A 596 0.51 30.80 6.60
CA ASP A 596 1.92 30.42 6.55
C ASP A 596 2.69 31.13 5.43
N ILE A 597 2.00 31.58 4.38
CA ILE A 597 2.63 32.02 3.13
C ILE A 597 3.63 33.16 3.35
N ALA A 598 3.31 34.15 4.19
CA ALA A 598 4.22 35.27 4.45
C ALA A 598 5.57 34.79 5.03
N LYS A 599 5.53 33.85 5.98
CA LYS A 599 6.73 33.26 6.58
C LYS A 599 7.40 32.23 5.68
N MET A 600 6.63 31.52 4.86
CA MET A 600 7.16 30.67 3.80
C MET A 600 7.98 31.48 2.80
N MET A 601 7.53 32.67 2.39
CA MET A 601 8.28 33.51 1.45
C MET A 601 9.54 34.12 2.08
N GLU A 602 9.53 34.46 3.38
CA GLU A 602 10.77 34.78 4.11
C GLU A 602 11.75 33.60 4.07
N ALA A 603 11.25 32.37 4.25
CA ALA A 603 12.06 31.16 4.18
C ALA A 603 12.53 30.83 2.75
N ALA A 604 11.75 31.13 1.71
CA ALA A 604 12.14 30.91 0.32
C ALA A 604 13.23 31.90 -0.12
N ALA A 605 13.18 33.14 0.36
CA ALA A 605 14.17 34.17 0.06
C ALA A 605 15.53 33.87 0.71
N ASP A 606 15.54 33.39 1.96
CA ASP A 606 16.76 33.07 2.70
C ASP A 606 16.58 31.84 3.61
N PRO A 607 16.54 30.62 3.03
CA PRO A 607 16.22 29.39 3.76
C PRO A 607 17.23 29.08 4.86
N MET A 608 18.47 29.53 4.69
CA MET A 608 19.52 29.32 5.68
C MET A 608 19.47 30.33 6.83
N ASN A 609 18.88 31.51 6.68
CA ASN A 609 18.79 32.48 7.78
C ASN A 609 17.39 32.63 8.39
N PHE A 610 16.33 32.11 7.76
CA PHE A 610 14.94 32.16 8.25
C PHE A 610 14.81 31.94 9.76
N GLU A 611 15.33 30.82 10.27
CA GLU A 611 15.12 30.40 11.65
C GLU A 611 15.87 31.27 12.68
N GLN A 612 16.85 32.10 12.26
CA GLN A 612 17.53 33.03 13.17
C GLN A 612 16.58 34.08 13.75
N ASN A 613 15.51 34.41 13.02
CA ASN A 613 14.60 35.50 13.37
C ASN A 613 13.38 35.04 14.19
N ILE A 614 13.16 33.73 14.31
CA ILE A 614 12.03 33.14 15.03
C ILE A 614 12.48 32.50 16.34
N GLY A 615 13.67 31.86 16.34
CA GLY A 615 14.32 31.31 17.53
C GLY A 615 13.57 30.13 18.21
N PRO A 616 14.28 29.27 18.96
CA PRO A 616 13.65 28.21 19.73
C PRO A 616 12.93 28.83 20.94
N ALA A 617 11.72 28.39 21.26
CA ALA A 617 11.11 28.78 22.54
C ALA A 617 11.70 27.94 23.68
N ALA A 618 11.73 28.49 24.88
CA ALA A 618 12.11 27.73 26.06
C ALA A 618 11.12 26.57 26.28
N GLY A 619 11.62 25.34 26.35
CA GLY A 619 10.82 24.15 26.65
C GLY A 619 10.29 23.38 25.44
N ASP A 620 10.70 23.74 24.22
CA ASP A 620 10.29 22.96 23.06
C ASP A 620 10.87 21.52 23.09
N PRO A 621 10.03 20.47 22.97
CA PRO A 621 10.48 19.10 23.02
C PRO A 621 11.22 18.70 21.72
N GLY A 622 12.39 18.08 21.85
CA GLY A 622 13.13 17.51 20.73
C GLY A 622 14.60 17.24 21.03
N ASP A 623 15.12 16.10 20.55
CA ASP A 623 16.54 15.70 20.68
C ASP A 623 17.35 16.05 19.41
N GLN A 624 16.87 17.03 18.62
CA GLN A 624 17.53 17.44 17.38
C GLN A 624 18.92 18.01 17.67
N THR A 625 19.90 17.60 16.87
CA THR A 625 21.30 18.03 17.02
C THR A 625 21.40 19.55 16.95
N GLY A 626 22.14 20.18 17.84
CA GLY A 626 22.29 21.65 17.84
C GLY A 626 21.11 22.43 18.43
N GLY A 627 19.93 21.83 18.61
CA GLY A 627 18.74 22.46 19.18
C GLY A 627 17.47 22.23 18.36
N ASN A 628 16.33 22.71 18.86
CA ASN A 628 15.05 22.62 18.17
C ASN A 628 14.89 23.76 17.15
N TYR A 629 15.24 23.49 15.89
CA TYR A 629 15.22 24.47 14.80
C TYR A 629 14.47 23.92 13.59
N VAL A 630 13.80 24.81 12.85
CA VAL A 630 13.29 24.49 11.51
C VAL A 630 14.42 24.04 10.59
N ILE A 631 14.18 22.96 9.87
CA ILE A 631 14.98 22.54 8.72
C ILE A 631 14.11 22.78 7.48
N VAL A 632 14.36 23.88 6.79
CA VAL A 632 13.49 24.37 5.71
C VAL A 632 13.33 23.33 4.59
N HIS A 633 14.41 22.66 4.19
CA HIS A 633 14.39 21.56 3.20
C HIS A 633 13.75 20.24 3.69
N ILE A 634 13.20 20.22 4.89
CA ILE A 634 12.35 19.14 5.40
C ILE A 634 10.92 19.65 5.57
N MET A 635 10.76 20.83 6.16
CA MET A 635 9.44 21.41 6.46
C MET A 635 8.72 21.94 5.21
N GLY A 636 9.48 22.40 4.21
CA GLY A 636 8.98 22.96 2.97
C GLY A 636 9.12 22.03 1.76
N ASP A 637 9.72 20.84 1.88
CA ASP A 637 9.85 19.88 0.77
C ASP A 637 8.50 19.16 0.55
N PHE A 638 7.59 19.84 -0.14
CA PHE A 638 6.23 19.39 -0.37
C PHE A 638 6.14 18.45 -1.56
N ASN A 639 6.90 18.74 -2.61
CA ASN A 639 6.94 17.92 -3.81
C ASN A 639 7.79 16.65 -3.63
N GLY A 640 8.53 16.53 -2.50
CA GLY A 640 9.32 15.37 -2.08
C GLY A 640 10.65 15.19 -2.83
N ASP A 641 11.11 16.17 -3.59
CA ASP A 641 12.33 16.07 -4.38
C ASP A 641 13.62 16.22 -3.56
N GLY A 642 13.50 16.50 -2.26
CA GLY A 642 14.60 16.61 -1.31
C GLY A 642 15.08 18.06 -1.08
N ASN A 643 14.50 19.04 -1.78
CA ASN A 643 14.81 20.45 -1.68
C ASN A 643 13.58 21.28 -1.26
N PHE A 644 13.80 22.59 -1.06
CA PHE A 644 12.74 23.56 -0.89
C PHE A 644 13.01 24.67 -1.91
N ASP A 645 12.19 24.73 -2.94
CA ASP A 645 12.35 25.68 -4.04
C ASP A 645 11.00 26.22 -4.57
N ALA A 646 11.02 26.87 -5.73
CA ALA A 646 9.82 27.45 -6.33
C ALA A 646 8.73 26.41 -6.65
N LYS A 647 9.08 25.15 -6.91
CA LYS A 647 8.11 24.07 -7.15
C LYS A 647 7.36 23.72 -5.86
N ASP A 648 8.04 23.75 -4.72
CA ASP A 648 7.39 23.57 -3.43
C ASP A 648 6.45 24.73 -3.11
N VAL A 649 6.87 25.97 -3.33
CA VAL A 649 6.00 27.14 -3.15
C VAL A 649 4.76 27.05 -4.05
N ARG A 650 4.91 26.55 -5.30
CA ARG A 650 3.78 26.26 -6.20
C ARG A 650 2.89 25.16 -5.64
N TYR A 651 3.46 24.05 -5.17
CA TYR A 651 2.73 22.95 -4.53
C TYR A 651 1.88 23.48 -3.37
N PHE A 652 2.45 24.36 -2.54
CA PHE A 652 1.74 24.95 -1.42
C PHE A 652 0.55 25.80 -1.89
N ALA A 653 0.78 26.73 -2.82
CA ALA A 653 -0.28 27.60 -3.34
C ALA A 653 -1.40 26.82 -4.04
N ASP A 654 -1.04 25.75 -4.76
CA ASP A 654 -1.95 24.93 -5.54
C ASP A 654 -2.75 23.91 -4.71
N GLY A 655 -2.23 23.46 -3.57
CA GLY A 655 -2.79 22.31 -2.87
C GLY A 655 -2.79 22.36 -1.35
N LEU A 656 -2.07 23.30 -0.73
CA LEU A 656 -1.95 23.37 0.74
C LEU A 656 -2.42 24.71 1.32
N ALA A 657 -2.78 25.67 0.48
CA ALA A 657 -3.35 26.96 0.86
C ALA A 657 -4.82 26.83 1.33
N LEU A 658 -5.03 26.06 2.39
CA LEU A 658 -6.33 25.93 3.04
C LEU A 658 -6.72 27.25 3.70
N ASP A 659 -7.95 27.71 3.47
CA ASP A 659 -8.44 29.00 3.95
C ASP A 659 -9.44 28.82 5.10
N PRO A 660 -9.09 29.20 6.34
CA PRO A 660 -9.98 29.11 7.50
C PRO A 660 -11.31 29.87 7.34
N ALA A 661 -11.41 30.81 6.40
CA ALA A 661 -12.66 31.49 6.08
C ALA A 661 -13.71 30.57 5.43
N PHE A 662 -13.29 29.42 4.90
CA PHE A 662 -14.15 28.43 4.23
C PHE A 662 -14.12 27.08 4.98
N PRO A 663 -14.83 26.95 6.12
CA PRO A 663 -14.84 25.72 6.91
C PRO A 663 -15.66 24.60 6.24
N ASN A 664 -15.16 23.37 6.25
CA ASN A 664 -15.83 22.16 5.73
C ASN A 664 -16.14 21.14 6.85
N GLY A 665 -16.51 21.64 8.04
CA GLY A 665 -16.77 20.81 9.21
C GLY A 665 -15.58 19.91 9.57
N LYS A 666 -15.83 18.60 9.69
CA LYS A 666 -14.80 17.60 10.05
C LYS A 666 -13.73 17.38 8.97
N TYR A 667 -13.92 17.88 7.76
CA TYR A 667 -12.94 17.76 6.68
C TYR A 667 -11.89 18.90 6.71
N GLY A 668 -11.99 19.82 7.67
CA GLY A 668 -11.08 20.97 7.79
C GLY A 668 -11.47 22.13 6.87
N PRO A 669 -10.64 23.18 6.76
CA PRO A 669 -10.87 24.28 5.83
C PRO A 669 -10.64 23.88 4.38
N VAL A 670 -11.31 24.56 3.45
CA VAL A 670 -11.23 24.29 2.00
C VAL A 670 -10.04 25.02 1.37
N LEU A 671 -9.42 24.37 0.38
CA LEU A 671 -8.38 24.95 -0.46
C LEU A 671 -8.86 26.24 -1.14
N ASN A 672 -8.04 27.30 -1.09
CA ASN A 672 -8.27 28.54 -1.83
C ASN A 672 -7.04 28.85 -2.70
N ARG A 673 -6.96 28.20 -3.86
CA ARG A 673 -5.80 28.33 -4.79
C ARG A 673 -5.57 29.77 -5.20
N ARG A 674 -6.64 30.44 -5.62
CA ARG A 674 -6.60 31.84 -6.07
C ARG A 674 -5.94 32.75 -5.04
N LEU A 675 -6.40 32.69 -3.78
CA LEU A 675 -5.84 33.51 -2.72
C LEU A 675 -4.42 33.04 -2.36
N GLY A 676 -4.14 31.73 -2.42
CA GLY A 676 -2.81 31.17 -2.19
C GLY A 676 -1.76 31.75 -3.14
N PHE A 677 -1.98 31.67 -4.45
CA PHE A 677 -1.08 32.25 -5.46
C PHE A 677 -0.97 33.77 -5.31
N GLN A 678 -2.09 34.46 -5.05
CA GLN A 678 -2.08 35.91 -4.82
C GLN A 678 -1.19 36.30 -3.63
N LEU A 679 -1.27 35.57 -2.51
CA LEU A 679 -0.49 35.86 -1.31
C LEU A 679 0.99 35.50 -1.46
N VAL A 680 1.33 34.51 -2.29
CA VAL A 680 2.73 34.22 -2.64
C VAL A 680 3.36 35.44 -3.32
N ASP A 681 2.75 35.96 -4.38
CA ASP A 681 3.25 37.14 -5.10
C ASP A 681 3.29 38.39 -4.21
N GLN A 682 2.24 38.63 -3.42
CA GLN A 682 2.20 39.78 -2.52
C GLN A 682 3.26 39.70 -1.43
N SER A 683 3.54 38.51 -0.91
CA SER A 683 4.57 38.30 0.13
C SER A 683 5.98 38.35 -0.45
N TRP A 684 6.16 37.86 -1.68
CA TRP A 684 7.42 37.96 -2.43
C TRP A 684 7.81 39.41 -2.70
N ALA A 685 6.85 40.25 -3.12
CA ALA A 685 7.08 41.67 -3.37
C ALA A 685 7.60 42.45 -2.14
N LEU A 686 7.43 41.90 -0.94
CA LEU A 686 7.94 42.46 0.31
C LEU A 686 9.36 41.98 0.66
N GLN A 687 9.86 40.93 0.01
CA GLN A 687 11.20 40.40 0.23
C GLN A 687 12.27 41.21 -0.51
N PRO A 688 13.53 41.25 -0.01
CA PRO A 688 14.62 41.90 -0.71
C PRO A 688 14.84 41.32 -2.12
N GLY A 689 14.65 42.16 -3.15
CA GLY A 689 14.80 41.76 -4.55
C GLY A 689 13.58 41.07 -5.15
N GLY A 690 12.48 40.95 -4.40
CA GLY A 690 11.23 40.41 -4.92
C GLY A 690 10.41 41.43 -5.70
N ASP A 691 9.50 40.91 -6.51
CA ASP A 691 8.52 41.65 -7.31
C ASP A 691 7.13 41.03 -7.15
N ASN A 692 6.19 41.40 -8.01
CA ASN A 692 4.82 40.90 -7.95
C ASN A 692 4.59 39.61 -8.74
N ASN A 693 5.63 38.90 -9.20
CA ASN A 693 5.53 37.70 -10.02
C ASN A 693 6.58 36.65 -9.60
N TYR A 694 6.35 35.97 -8.48
CA TYR A 694 7.33 35.05 -7.90
C TYR A 694 7.74 33.91 -8.85
N PHE A 695 6.81 33.44 -9.68
CA PHE A 695 7.03 32.30 -10.58
C PHE A 695 7.58 32.69 -11.95
N ASP A 696 7.86 33.98 -12.18
CA ASP A 696 8.28 34.52 -13.47
C ASP A 696 7.31 34.18 -14.63
N THR A 697 6.01 34.04 -14.31
CA THR A 697 5.00 33.61 -15.28
C THR A 697 4.76 34.67 -16.35
N ILE A 698 4.70 34.24 -17.61
CA ILE A 698 4.44 35.11 -18.76
C ILE A 698 2.99 34.95 -19.20
N LEU A 699 2.26 36.07 -19.35
CA LEU A 699 0.93 36.04 -19.96
C LEU A 699 1.05 36.18 -21.48
N ALA A 700 0.50 35.23 -22.23
CA ALA A 700 0.47 35.31 -23.69
C ALA A 700 -0.51 36.38 -24.21
N THR A 701 -1.43 36.85 -23.35
CA THR A 701 -2.37 37.92 -23.66
C THR A 701 -1.77 39.30 -23.38
N PRO A 702 -2.35 40.39 -23.91
CA PRO A 702 -1.94 41.76 -23.56
C PRO A 702 -2.27 42.17 -22.11
N LYS A 703 -2.86 41.28 -21.29
CA LYS A 703 -3.18 41.54 -19.88
C LYS A 703 -1.88 41.81 -19.11
N THR A 704 -1.86 42.88 -18.32
CA THR A 704 -0.77 43.12 -17.38
C THR A 704 -0.85 42.09 -16.25
N TYR A 705 0.28 41.46 -15.93
CA TYR A 705 0.35 40.51 -14.81
C TYR A 705 -0.13 41.17 -13.50
N ALA A 706 -1.10 40.54 -12.86
CA ALA A 706 -1.58 40.86 -11.53
C ALA A 706 -1.16 39.74 -10.55
N PRO A 707 -0.92 40.07 -9.25
CA PRO A 707 -0.60 39.07 -8.25
C PRO A 707 -1.60 37.91 -8.25
N GLY A 708 -1.09 36.69 -8.38
CA GLY A 708 -1.86 35.45 -8.44
C GLY A 708 -2.14 34.93 -9.84
N ASP A 709 -1.84 35.66 -10.91
CA ASP A 709 -2.09 35.20 -12.29
C ASP A 709 -1.34 33.89 -12.64
N SER A 710 -0.26 33.56 -11.91
CA SER A 710 0.43 32.27 -11.99
C SER A 710 -0.43 31.05 -11.66
N ALA A 711 -1.58 31.24 -10.99
CA ALA A 711 -2.55 30.16 -10.76
C ALA A 711 -3.07 29.55 -12.07
N GLY A 712 -3.05 30.35 -13.16
CA GLY A 712 -3.50 29.95 -14.49
C GLY A 712 -2.50 29.13 -15.30
N ASP A 713 -1.25 29.02 -14.87
CA ASP A 713 -0.21 28.23 -15.53
C ASP A 713 -0.30 26.79 -15.02
N VAL A 714 -1.16 26.00 -15.67
CA VAL A 714 -1.57 24.65 -15.24
C VAL A 714 -1.38 23.60 -16.33
N ALA A 715 -1.02 24.02 -17.54
CA ALA A 715 -0.74 23.18 -18.68
C ALA A 715 0.48 23.69 -19.45
N GLY A 716 0.79 23.02 -20.57
CA GLY A 716 1.98 23.28 -21.37
C GLY A 716 3.03 22.18 -21.23
N ASN A 717 3.19 21.65 -20.02
CA ASN A 717 3.86 20.38 -19.73
C ASN A 717 2.85 19.23 -19.53
N PRO A 718 3.30 17.96 -19.52
CA PRO A 718 2.43 16.82 -19.20
C PRO A 718 1.76 16.96 -17.82
N THR A 719 0.43 16.90 -17.79
CA THR A 719 -0.37 17.02 -16.57
C THR A 719 -0.64 15.67 -15.92
N ALA A 720 -0.84 15.67 -14.59
CA ALA A 720 -1.22 14.50 -13.81
C ALA A 720 -2.33 14.89 -12.81
N PRO A 721 -3.61 14.61 -13.12
CA PRO A 721 -4.72 15.01 -12.26
C PRO A 721 -4.57 14.48 -10.83
N GLY A 722 -4.80 15.36 -9.85
CA GLY A 722 -4.79 14.99 -8.43
C GLY A 722 -3.39 14.81 -7.82
N ALA A 723 -2.31 15.03 -8.56
CA ALA A 723 -0.93 14.91 -8.07
C ALA A 723 -0.25 16.29 -7.88
N ASP A 724 1.06 16.27 -7.69
CA ASP A 724 1.98 17.42 -7.76
C ASP A 724 1.67 18.31 -9.01
N PRO A 725 1.52 19.65 -8.86
CA PRO A 725 1.16 20.56 -9.95
C PRO A 725 2.28 20.71 -11.01
N ARG A 726 2.44 19.67 -11.84
CA ARG A 726 3.50 19.52 -12.84
C ARG A 726 3.17 20.06 -14.23
N GLY A 727 1.92 20.47 -14.44
CA GLY A 727 1.43 20.93 -15.73
C GLY A 727 2.04 22.25 -16.20
N SER A 728 2.45 23.11 -15.26
CA SER A 728 2.96 24.46 -15.53
C SER A 728 4.20 24.45 -16.43
N ASP A 729 4.25 25.33 -17.43
CA ASP A 729 5.42 25.57 -18.28
C ASP A 729 5.99 27.00 -18.17
N GLY A 730 5.39 27.83 -17.30
CA GLY A 730 5.78 29.22 -17.04
C GLY A 730 5.07 30.23 -17.94
N ILE A 731 4.12 29.79 -18.76
CA ILE A 731 3.37 30.65 -19.68
C ILE A 731 1.87 30.35 -19.51
N VAL A 732 1.06 31.39 -19.29
CA VAL A 732 -0.40 31.26 -19.38
C VAL A 732 -0.81 31.55 -20.82
N ASP A 733 -1.21 30.51 -21.55
CA ASP A 733 -1.63 30.58 -22.94
C ASP A 733 -2.93 29.81 -23.25
N ALA A 734 -3.19 29.56 -24.53
CA ALA A 734 -4.40 28.86 -24.96
C ALA A 734 -4.48 27.41 -24.44
N LYS A 735 -3.34 26.75 -24.17
CA LYS A 735 -3.32 25.39 -23.63
C LYS A 735 -3.89 25.34 -22.22
N ASP A 736 -3.62 26.34 -21.39
CA ASP A 736 -4.17 26.43 -20.04
C ASP A 736 -5.68 26.63 -20.08
N ILE A 737 -6.14 27.55 -20.94
CA ILE A 737 -7.56 27.79 -21.16
C ILE A 737 -8.28 26.52 -21.61
N ASP A 738 -7.71 25.81 -22.59
CA ASP A 738 -8.25 24.54 -23.09
C ASP A 738 -8.25 23.46 -22.00
N TYR A 739 -7.22 23.41 -21.16
CA TYR A 739 -7.12 22.46 -20.04
C TYR A 739 -8.19 22.70 -18.99
N VAL A 740 -8.37 23.96 -18.54
CA VAL A 740 -9.41 24.34 -17.57
C VAL A 740 -10.79 24.04 -18.14
N TYR A 741 -11.06 24.43 -19.39
CA TYR A 741 -12.32 24.16 -20.07
C TYR A 741 -12.66 22.66 -20.13
N ALA A 742 -11.65 21.82 -20.40
CA ALA A 742 -11.83 20.37 -20.48
C ALA A 742 -12.23 19.72 -19.14
N GLN A 743 -11.91 20.34 -17.99
CA GLN A 743 -12.20 19.75 -16.67
C GLN A 743 -13.71 19.70 -16.38
N PHE A 744 -14.46 20.74 -16.71
CA PHE A 744 -15.91 20.78 -16.48
C PHE A 744 -16.75 20.42 -17.70
N ARG A 745 -16.15 20.37 -18.91
CA ARG A 745 -16.78 19.87 -20.15
C ARG A 745 -16.40 18.42 -20.46
N ASN A 746 -16.27 17.60 -19.43
CA ASN A 746 -15.81 16.22 -19.54
C ASN A 746 -16.93 15.27 -20.02
N ALA A 747 -16.65 14.47 -21.04
CA ALA A 747 -17.59 13.48 -21.56
C ALA A 747 -17.95 12.38 -20.55
N ARG A 748 -17.09 12.10 -19.56
CA ARG A 748 -17.24 10.99 -18.61
C ARG A 748 -18.38 11.16 -17.61
N PHE A 749 -18.84 12.39 -17.36
CA PHE A 749 -20.01 12.67 -16.53
C PHE A 749 -21.03 13.58 -17.24
N GLY A 750 -20.94 13.64 -18.58
CA GLY A 750 -21.85 14.37 -19.47
C GLY A 750 -21.28 15.73 -19.93
N CYS A 751 -20.92 15.85 -21.21
CA CYS A 751 -20.39 17.10 -21.81
C CYS A 751 -21.31 18.33 -21.65
N THR A 752 -22.56 18.12 -21.23
CA THR A 752 -23.56 19.18 -20.99
C THR A 752 -23.37 19.87 -19.65
N ASN A 753 -22.54 19.34 -18.75
CA ASN A 753 -22.30 19.95 -17.45
C ASN A 753 -21.74 21.37 -17.61
N LEU A 754 -22.31 22.30 -16.87
CA LEU A 754 -21.86 23.69 -16.80
C LEU A 754 -20.81 23.90 -15.71
N ALA A 755 -20.62 22.90 -14.85
CA ALA A 755 -19.79 22.92 -13.67
C ALA A 755 -19.39 21.48 -13.26
N ALA A 756 -18.23 21.32 -12.62
CA ALA A 756 -17.78 20.10 -11.98
C ALA A 756 -17.51 20.34 -10.49
N ASP A 757 -18.14 19.54 -9.62
CA ASP A 757 -18.14 19.70 -8.16
C ASP A 757 -17.13 18.75 -7.50
N TRP A 758 -16.15 19.30 -6.78
CA TRP A 758 -15.11 18.53 -6.11
C TRP A 758 -15.64 17.72 -4.93
N PHE A 759 -16.71 18.17 -4.27
CA PHE A 759 -17.30 17.45 -3.15
C PHE A 759 -18.12 16.23 -3.58
N ASN A 760 -18.39 16.10 -4.88
CA ASN A 760 -18.99 14.92 -5.48
C ASN A 760 -17.89 14.00 -6.04
N LEU A 761 -17.58 12.92 -5.30
CA LEU A 761 -16.53 11.98 -5.69
C LEU A 761 -16.77 11.33 -7.07
N ASP A 762 -18.03 11.19 -7.48
CA ASP A 762 -18.41 10.63 -8.79
C ASP A 762 -17.95 11.54 -9.95
N GLN A 763 -17.77 12.84 -9.66
CA GLN A 763 -17.20 13.81 -10.59
C GLN A 763 -15.70 14.00 -10.35
N ALA A 764 -15.28 14.22 -9.09
CA ALA A 764 -13.89 14.50 -8.71
C ALA A 764 -12.88 13.47 -9.21
N VAL A 765 -13.27 12.19 -9.33
CA VAL A 765 -12.43 11.12 -9.88
C VAL A 765 -12.00 11.35 -11.34
N PHE A 766 -12.65 12.27 -12.07
CA PHE A 766 -12.46 12.47 -13.51
C PHE A 766 -11.93 13.85 -13.91
N PHE A 767 -11.72 14.77 -12.97
CA PHE A 767 -11.21 16.11 -13.28
C PHE A 767 -10.10 16.53 -12.29
N ASP A 768 -9.34 17.54 -12.68
CA ASP A 768 -8.23 18.06 -11.89
C ASP A 768 -8.59 19.35 -11.16
N LEU A 769 -8.49 19.35 -9.83
CA LEU A 769 -8.79 20.51 -8.98
C LEU A 769 -7.82 21.67 -9.21
N SER A 770 -6.63 21.42 -9.75
CA SER A 770 -5.71 22.50 -10.13
C SER A 770 -6.29 23.44 -11.21
N ALA A 771 -7.42 23.12 -11.84
CA ALA A 771 -8.11 24.01 -12.76
C ALA A 771 -9.10 25.00 -12.09
N ASP A 772 -9.30 24.95 -10.76
CA ASP A 772 -10.09 25.96 -10.04
C ASP A 772 -9.32 27.30 -9.93
N MET A 773 -9.75 28.31 -10.67
CA MET A 773 -9.12 29.64 -10.74
C MET A 773 -9.83 30.67 -9.88
N THR A 774 -11.08 30.40 -9.50
CA THR A 774 -11.93 31.35 -8.79
C THR A 774 -11.93 31.14 -7.28
N GLY A 775 -11.59 29.93 -6.82
CA GLY A 775 -11.53 29.54 -5.42
C GLY A 775 -12.89 29.12 -4.86
N PRO A 776 -12.93 28.74 -3.57
CA PRO A 776 -14.16 28.30 -2.92
C PRO A 776 -15.14 29.47 -2.73
N GLU A 777 -16.43 29.15 -2.72
CA GLU A 777 -17.50 30.12 -2.50
C GLU A 777 -18.45 29.66 -1.38
N ILE A 778 -19.05 30.61 -0.66
CA ILE A 778 -20.12 30.32 0.31
C ILE A 778 -21.46 30.59 -0.37
N THR A 779 -22.26 29.55 -0.55
CA THR A 779 -23.61 29.61 -1.10
C THR A 779 -24.66 29.34 -0.02
N GLY A 780 -25.95 29.42 -0.38
CA GLY A 780 -27.04 29.06 0.54
C GLY A 780 -27.02 27.60 0.97
N SER A 781 -26.30 26.73 0.26
CA SER A 781 -26.13 25.29 0.52
C SER A 781 -24.92 24.95 1.39
N GLY A 782 -24.00 25.89 1.60
CA GLY A 782 -22.73 25.64 2.30
C GLY A 782 -21.54 26.20 1.53
N VAL A 783 -20.35 25.65 1.78
CA VAL A 783 -19.18 25.92 0.94
C VAL A 783 -19.32 25.11 -0.35
N GLU A 784 -18.87 25.66 -1.47
CA GLU A 784 -18.76 24.99 -2.77
C GLU A 784 -17.32 25.11 -3.28
N LEU A 785 -16.85 24.06 -3.95
CA LEU A 785 -15.55 24.02 -4.61
C LEU A 785 -15.77 23.41 -6.01
N VAL A 786 -15.86 24.29 -7.00
CA VAL A 786 -16.44 23.98 -8.31
C VAL A 786 -15.56 24.57 -9.41
N ILE A 787 -15.42 23.82 -10.50
CA ILE A 787 -14.80 24.32 -11.74
C ILE A 787 -15.91 24.56 -12.77
N ASP A 788 -15.98 25.76 -13.32
CA ASP A 788 -16.96 26.16 -14.31
C ASP A 788 -16.44 27.22 -15.30
N GLN A 789 -17.35 27.86 -16.04
CA GLN A 789 -17.00 28.86 -17.04
C GLN A 789 -16.28 30.09 -16.44
N ARG A 790 -16.52 30.42 -15.17
CA ARG A 790 -15.87 31.56 -14.50
C ARG A 790 -14.37 31.35 -14.37
N ASP A 791 -13.91 30.11 -14.26
CA ASP A 791 -12.48 29.79 -14.19
C ASP A 791 -11.78 30.06 -15.52
N VAL A 792 -12.46 29.79 -16.64
CA VAL A 792 -11.97 30.16 -17.97
C VAL A 792 -11.98 31.68 -18.14
N ASP A 793 -13.07 32.35 -17.71
CA ASP A 793 -13.19 33.80 -17.81
C ASP A 793 -12.15 34.54 -16.96
N TYR A 794 -11.57 33.91 -15.93
CA TYR A 794 -10.47 34.47 -15.15
C TYR A 794 -9.14 34.55 -15.93
N LEU A 795 -8.93 33.63 -16.87
CA LEU A 795 -7.68 33.53 -17.66
C LEU A 795 -7.65 34.48 -18.88
N VAL A 796 -8.83 34.92 -19.35
CA VAL A 796 -9.00 35.77 -20.54
C VAL A 796 -9.13 37.24 -20.16
#